data_AF-A0A3A4U2I9-F1
#
_entry.id   AF-A0A3A4U2I9-F1
#
_cell.length_a   1.000
_cell.length_b   1.000
_cell.length_c   1.000
_cell.angle_alpha   90.00
_cell.angle_beta   90.00
_cell.angle_gamma   90.00
#
_symmetry.space_group_name_H-M   'P 1'
#
loop_
_entity.id
_entity.type
_entity.pdbx_description
1 polymer ?
#
loop_
_entity_poly.entity_id
_entity_poly.type
_entity_poly.pdbx_seq_one_letter_code
_entity_poly.pdbx_strand_id
1 'polypeptide(L)'
;MSRARLIAYGVITVLLVLYFTPAPALGLGRGPAVVSLSGQVDVGEGETPVLLAGASKVDITPYHAVGPAAGRIVPPGVVPVDNRDPEWTGPVTHTGLWGEDYVDGNMNGRYDVGEPFTDDERNTALDPGSAGKWDGIYLAGFGNDRPATGVYDPIWVRTIVLRSGPVTLAWAVLDTVACSSAQVPRIRDFLTDYAPDLEVDVILLTATHNHEGPDTVGLWGPSEFTDGKFPLYLEYIDLKVAQSIALAARDLVPVTVTYGQVTPETYPDLAGLQCRNSLRTPWFFDDELRVMGLANAETGEQVATLVNWGTHVESLEGGNTCVSSDFTHSLREVVEEALGGIAVYAPADQGAVEIVGDSGTRVWRREVFDGEVFPVDPETGKPLEFSLARTRAIGRVVGKAALAALEGGVPDPTATYLELSYKDIYIPLTNQLFRLAGILGVLDMDLYVADRWKAGPFLGNSVKTTVYAFRIGEGSFTTAPGELFPEINFGLGEHHRADFAATATGRPFEPCIRDAQPGTYKFLIGYTPDLLGYIVPSYDFYIYGLPAVSGVGIGAVVGEVTDPNADLPPDPAYPDARYVHHYQETNSASSLLAPAVACTAVELWGVDLTGHPSYEEWMGAKTALLLLPNPFRNLRLDLDELWVEHQ
;
A
#
# COMPACT_ATOMS: atom_id res chain seq x y z
N MET A 1 -29.89 14.49 20.07
CA MET A 1 -30.91 13.59 19.46
C MET A 1 -31.68 14.39 18.41
N SER A 2 -31.22 14.34 17.16
CA SER A 2 -31.76 15.12 16.04
C SER A 2 -32.06 14.22 14.84
N ARG A 3 -32.82 14.77 13.88
CA ARG A 3 -33.59 14.16 12.78
C ARG A 3 -32.86 13.20 11.80
N ALA A 4 -31.61 12.81 12.03
CA ALA A 4 -30.86 11.87 11.18
C ALA A 4 -31.41 10.43 11.19
N ARG A 5 -32.20 10.05 12.20
CA ARG A 5 -32.72 8.67 12.33
C ARG A 5 -33.93 8.35 11.45
N LEU A 6 -34.60 9.31 10.82
CA LEU A 6 -35.86 9.03 10.10
C LEU A 6 -35.68 8.72 8.60
N ILE A 7 -34.57 9.11 7.99
CA ILE A 7 -34.30 8.84 6.57
C ILE A 7 -33.79 7.39 6.38
N ALA A 8 -33.10 6.84 7.38
CA ALA A 8 -32.64 5.44 7.37
C ALA A 8 -33.80 4.42 7.30
N TYR A 9 -34.97 4.71 7.88
CA TYR A 9 -36.10 3.78 7.87
C TYR A 9 -36.87 3.72 6.55
N GLY A 10 -36.76 4.76 5.70
CA GLY A 10 -37.49 4.84 4.42
C GLY A 10 -36.94 3.90 3.34
N VAL A 11 -35.63 3.66 3.34
CA VAL A 11 -34.95 2.80 2.34
C VAL A 11 -34.95 1.32 2.76
N ILE A 12 -34.97 1.04 4.07
CA ILE A 12 -34.85 -0.32 4.63
C ILE A 12 -36.13 -1.16 4.48
N THR A 13 -37.30 -0.55 4.25
CA THR A 13 -38.59 -1.28 4.32
C THR A 13 -38.92 -2.09 3.05
N VAL A 14 -38.15 -2.01 1.96
CA VAL A 14 -38.48 -2.70 0.69
C VAL A 14 -37.77 -4.07 0.51
N LEU A 15 -36.82 -4.45 1.37
CA LEU A 15 -35.90 -5.59 1.10
C LEU A 15 -36.04 -6.83 2.01
N LEU A 16 -37.19 -7.07 2.62
CA LEU A 16 -37.37 -8.24 3.50
C LEU A 16 -38.65 -8.99 3.15
N VAL A 17 -38.58 -10.04 2.30
CA VAL A 17 -39.41 -11.27 2.34
C VAL A 17 -38.82 -12.35 1.39
N LEU A 18 -38.39 -13.49 1.96
CA LEU A 18 -38.23 -14.88 1.43
C LEU A 18 -36.81 -15.48 1.41
N TYR A 19 -36.61 -16.45 2.32
CA TYR A 19 -35.64 -17.54 2.23
C TYR A 19 -36.36 -18.86 2.46
N PHE A 20 -36.01 -19.90 1.68
CA PHE A 20 -35.66 -21.27 2.11
C PHE A 20 -35.66 -22.22 0.89
N THR A 21 -34.50 -22.77 0.54
CA THR A 21 -34.23 -24.20 0.18
C THR A 21 -32.76 -24.39 -0.24
N PRO A 22 -32.14 -25.56 0.03
CA PRO A 22 -30.72 -25.81 -0.27
C PRO A 22 -30.53 -26.30 -1.72
N ALA A 23 -29.44 -25.90 -2.38
CA ALA A 23 -29.05 -26.37 -3.71
C ALA A 23 -27.61 -26.94 -3.69
N PRO A 24 -27.29 -27.89 -4.59
CA PRO A 24 -26.25 -28.89 -4.40
C PRO A 24 -24.86 -28.47 -4.90
N ALA A 25 -23.84 -29.21 -4.45
CA ALA A 25 -22.43 -29.08 -4.78
C ALA A 25 -22.17 -28.97 -6.30
N LEU A 26 -21.65 -27.81 -6.71
CA LEU A 26 -21.10 -27.59 -8.05
C LEU A 26 -19.58 -27.81 -7.98
N GLY A 27 -19.07 -28.60 -8.94
CA GLY A 27 -17.67 -28.99 -9.02
C GLY A 27 -16.74 -27.77 -9.11
N LEU A 28 -15.68 -27.81 -8.31
CA LEU A 28 -14.63 -26.81 -8.21
C LEU A 28 -13.90 -26.70 -9.57
N GLY A 29 -14.08 -25.58 -10.26
CA GLY A 29 -13.28 -25.24 -11.44
C GLY A 29 -11.82 -24.99 -11.06
N ARG A 30 -10.89 -25.33 -11.96
CA ARG A 30 -9.46 -24.99 -11.81
C ARG A 30 -9.33 -23.47 -11.76
N GLY A 31 -8.62 -22.95 -10.75
CA GLY A 31 -8.32 -21.52 -10.64
C GLY A 31 -7.49 -20.99 -11.82
N PRO A 32 -7.31 -19.65 -11.92
CA PRO A 32 -6.46 -19.06 -12.95
C PRO A 32 -5.04 -19.64 -12.90
N ALA A 33 -4.41 -19.77 -14.06
CA ALA A 33 -3.08 -20.35 -14.20
C ALA A 33 -2.02 -19.41 -13.59
N VAL A 34 -1.03 -20.00 -12.93
CA VAL A 34 0.22 -19.30 -12.57
C VAL A 34 0.97 -18.99 -13.86
N VAL A 35 1.38 -17.74 -14.03
CA VAL A 35 2.27 -17.35 -15.14
C VAL A 35 3.69 -17.29 -14.61
N SER A 36 4.61 -17.96 -15.30
CA SER A 36 6.03 -17.93 -14.98
C SER A 36 6.79 -17.31 -16.14
N LEU A 37 7.59 -16.29 -15.84
CA LEU A 37 8.55 -15.67 -16.75
C LEU A 37 9.94 -15.99 -16.20
N SER A 38 10.76 -16.69 -16.97
CA SER A 38 12.14 -16.97 -16.59
C SER A 38 13.10 -16.31 -17.56
N GLY A 39 14.10 -15.61 -17.01
CA GLY A 39 15.15 -14.95 -17.77
C GLY A 39 16.33 -15.85 -18.15
N GLN A 40 16.17 -17.18 -18.24
CA GLN A 40 17.26 -18.04 -18.68
C GLN A 40 17.45 -17.90 -20.20
N VAL A 41 18.49 -17.16 -20.59
CA VAL A 41 19.01 -17.21 -21.95
C VAL A 41 19.77 -18.53 -22.09
N ASP A 42 19.54 -19.28 -23.18
CA ASP A 42 20.48 -20.28 -23.69
C ASP A 42 21.77 -19.55 -24.10
N VAL A 43 22.58 -19.16 -23.13
CA VAL A 43 23.94 -18.68 -23.36
C VAL A 43 24.74 -19.88 -23.89
N GLY A 44 25.26 -19.74 -25.12
CA GLY A 44 26.12 -20.77 -25.70
C GLY A 44 27.22 -21.17 -24.71
N GLU A 45 27.59 -22.46 -24.69
CA GLU A 45 28.56 -23.01 -23.73
C GLU A 45 29.73 -22.05 -23.45
N GLY A 46 29.69 -21.35 -22.30
CA GLY A 46 30.79 -20.49 -21.84
C GLY A 46 30.46 -19.05 -21.40
N GLU A 47 29.26 -18.51 -21.65
CA GLU A 47 28.88 -17.16 -21.16
C GLU A 47 27.98 -17.24 -19.90
N THR A 48 28.32 -16.47 -18.86
CA THR A 48 27.52 -16.39 -17.63
C THR A 48 26.34 -15.44 -17.85
N PRO A 49 25.10 -15.77 -17.43
CA PRO A 49 23.99 -14.82 -17.43
C PRO A 49 24.37 -13.52 -16.73
N VAL A 50 23.91 -12.38 -17.24
CA VAL A 50 24.19 -11.07 -16.66
C VAL A 50 22.88 -10.44 -16.22
N LEU A 51 22.84 -9.98 -14.96
CA LEU A 51 21.80 -9.11 -14.45
C LEU A 51 22.19 -7.66 -14.74
N LEU A 52 21.32 -6.96 -15.46
CA LEU A 52 21.43 -5.52 -15.66
C LEU A 52 20.50 -4.82 -14.68
N ALA A 53 20.95 -3.70 -14.14
CA ALA A 53 20.10 -2.79 -13.38
C ALA A 53 20.36 -1.33 -13.75
N GLY A 54 19.32 -0.53 -13.61
CA GLY A 54 19.33 0.90 -13.81
C GLY A 54 18.32 1.52 -12.86
N ALA A 55 18.54 2.77 -12.46
CA ALA A 55 17.68 3.41 -11.50
C ALA A 55 17.54 4.91 -11.75
N SER A 56 16.41 5.47 -11.32
CA SER A 56 16.10 6.88 -11.44
C SER A 56 15.22 7.34 -10.29
N LYS A 57 15.16 8.66 -10.11
CA LYS A 57 14.13 9.32 -9.31
C LYS A 57 13.59 10.52 -10.07
N VAL A 58 12.28 10.72 -10.01
CA VAL A 58 11.55 11.81 -10.66
C VAL A 58 10.69 12.51 -9.62
N ASP A 59 10.78 13.84 -9.59
CA ASP A 59 10.06 14.70 -8.63
C ASP A 59 8.57 14.78 -9.00
N ILE A 60 7.71 14.50 -8.02
CA ILE A 60 6.24 14.65 -8.16
C ILE A 60 5.67 15.65 -7.16
N THR A 61 6.51 16.49 -6.55
CA THR A 61 6.08 17.43 -5.53
C THR A 61 5.07 18.44 -6.08
N PRO A 62 3.86 18.58 -5.49
CA PRO A 62 2.79 19.38 -6.04
C PRO A 62 2.89 20.86 -5.62
N TYR A 63 4.02 21.50 -5.94
CA TYR A 63 4.28 22.87 -5.55
C TYR A 63 5.20 23.62 -6.52
N HIS A 64 4.83 24.85 -6.85
CA HIS A 64 5.79 25.80 -7.40
C HIS A 64 5.58 27.22 -6.84
N ALA A 65 6.67 27.96 -6.67
CA ALA A 65 6.65 29.26 -6.02
C ALA A 65 5.99 30.35 -6.90
N VAL A 66 4.82 30.83 -6.48
CA VAL A 66 4.05 31.93 -7.10
C VAL A 66 4.27 33.28 -6.41
N GLY A 67 5.49 33.82 -6.51
CA GLY A 67 5.80 35.17 -6.02
C GLY A 67 5.99 35.29 -4.48
N PRO A 68 5.86 36.50 -3.89
CA PRO A 68 6.28 36.75 -2.49
C PRO A 68 5.47 35.99 -1.42
N ALA A 69 4.28 35.49 -1.78
CA ALA A 69 3.42 34.70 -0.88
C ALA A 69 3.96 33.28 -0.62
N ALA A 70 4.89 32.78 -1.46
CA ALA A 70 5.52 31.47 -1.33
C ALA A 70 6.14 31.22 0.06
N GLY A 71 6.64 32.27 0.73
CA GLY A 71 7.23 32.17 2.07
C GLY A 71 6.23 31.95 3.22
N ARG A 72 4.91 31.99 2.97
CA ARG A 72 3.88 31.71 4.00
C ARG A 72 3.50 30.23 4.11
N ILE A 73 3.82 29.45 3.08
CA ILE A 73 3.48 28.04 2.92
C ILE A 73 4.62 27.12 3.35
N VAL A 74 5.85 27.64 3.37
CA VAL A 74 7.02 26.92 3.83
C VAL A 74 7.15 27.14 5.32
N PRO A 75 7.08 26.10 6.16
CA PRO A 75 7.19 26.29 7.60
C PRO A 75 8.53 26.92 7.98
N PRO A 76 8.59 27.68 9.10
CA PRO A 76 9.81 28.36 9.50
C PRO A 76 11.00 27.41 9.59
N GLY A 77 12.12 27.78 8.95
CA GLY A 77 13.36 26.98 8.97
C GLY A 77 13.45 25.91 7.89
N VAL A 78 12.46 25.82 6.99
CA VAL A 78 12.45 24.91 5.85
C VAL A 78 12.88 25.67 4.58
N VAL A 79 13.65 25.01 3.71
CA VAL A 79 14.00 25.54 2.39
C VAL A 79 12.84 25.27 1.44
N PRO A 80 12.29 26.27 0.74
CA PRO A 80 11.23 26.04 -0.23
C PRO A 80 11.66 25.04 -1.30
N VAL A 81 10.92 23.94 -1.43
CA VAL A 81 10.93 23.11 -2.65
C VAL A 81 10.25 23.93 -3.75
N ASP A 82 10.71 23.93 -4.99
CA ASP A 82 10.08 24.67 -6.10
C ASP A 82 10.09 23.78 -7.35
N ASN A 83 9.02 22.99 -7.54
CA ASN A 83 8.89 22.08 -8.66
C ASN A 83 8.22 22.77 -9.86
N ARG A 84 9.03 23.44 -10.68
CA ARG A 84 8.58 24.08 -11.93
C ARG A 84 8.66 23.13 -13.12
N ASP A 85 8.07 21.95 -12.96
CA ASP A 85 8.01 20.98 -14.04
C ASP A 85 7.18 21.56 -15.21
N PRO A 86 7.76 21.73 -16.41
CA PRO A 86 7.03 22.25 -17.57
C PRO A 86 5.92 21.31 -18.07
N GLU A 87 5.91 20.05 -17.64
CA GLU A 87 4.88 19.07 -17.98
C GLU A 87 3.67 19.14 -17.04
N TRP A 88 3.79 19.84 -15.90
CA TRP A 88 2.62 20.21 -15.12
C TRP A 88 1.82 21.29 -15.84
N THR A 89 0.63 20.94 -16.30
CA THR A 89 -0.30 21.85 -17.00
C THR A 89 -1.58 22.13 -16.20
N GLY A 90 -1.69 21.56 -15.00
CA GLY A 90 -2.84 21.75 -14.13
C GLY A 90 -2.83 23.09 -13.38
N PRO A 91 -3.93 23.41 -12.69
CA PRO A 91 -4.06 24.66 -11.95
C PRO A 91 -3.11 24.71 -10.76
N VAL A 92 -2.70 25.93 -10.39
CA VAL A 92 -1.93 26.21 -9.20
C VAL A 92 -2.62 27.31 -8.43
N THR A 93 -2.85 27.06 -7.15
CA THR A 93 -3.54 27.97 -6.24
C THR A 93 -2.72 29.26 -6.06
N HIS A 94 -3.36 30.32 -5.57
CA HIS A 94 -2.67 31.56 -5.19
C HIS A 94 -1.55 31.36 -4.13
N THR A 95 -1.47 30.20 -3.49
CA THR A 95 -0.45 29.87 -2.49
C THR A 95 0.77 29.13 -3.06
N GLY A 96 0.67 28.61 -4.29
CA GLY A 96 1.73 27.87 -4.99
C GLY A 96 1.61 26.35 -4.92
N LEU A 97 0.75 25.83 -4.04
CA LEU A 97 0.35 24.42 -4.10
C LEU A 97 -0.48 24.18 -5.35
N TRP A 98 -0.28 23.02 -5.98
CA TRP A 98 -1.08 22.61 -7.12
C TRP A 98 -2.52 22.30 -6.68
N GLY A 99 -3.48 22.76 -7.48
CA GLY A 99 -4.90 22.72 -7.15
C GLY A 99 -5.64 23.90 -7.77
N GLU A 100 -6.96 23.77 -7.84
CA GLU A 100 -7.85 24.80 -8.34
C GLU A 100 -7.80 26.05 -7.46
N ASP A 101 -7.78 27.24 -8.06
CA ASP A 101 -7.72 28.48 -7.29
C ASP A 101 -9.04 28.72 -6.54
N TYR A 102 -8.93 29.15 -5.29
CA TYR A 102 -10.05 29.33 -4.38
C TYR A 102 -9.94 30.64 -3.59
N VAL A 103 -11.06 31.10 -3.04
CA VAL A 103 -11.13 32.28 -2.19
C VAL A 103 -11.04 31.85 -0.72
N ASP A 104 -9.86 32.03 -0.13
CA ASP A 104 -9.63 31.83 1.31
C ASP A 104 -10.33 32.96 2.12
N GLY A 105 -11.58 32.71 2.50
CA GLY A 105 -12.45 33.68 3.16
C GLY A 105 -12.09 33.90 4.63
N ASN A 106 -11.43 32.93 5.27
CA ASN A 106 -11.06 32.98 6.68
C ASN A 106 -9.55 33.18 6.92
N MET A 107 -8.75 33.23 5.84
CA MET A 107 -7.30 33.42 5.83
C MET A 107 -6.52 32.31 6.54
N ASN A 108 -7.00 31.07 6.49
CA ASN A 108 -6.33 29.91 7.11
C ASN A 108 -5.30 29.23 6.19
N GLY A 109 -5.20 29.64 4.92
CA GLY A 109 -4.22 29.13 3.96
C GLY A 109 -4.56 27.76 3.35
N ARG A 110 -5.78 27.27 3.50
CA ARG A 110 -6.31 26.06 2.83
C ARG A 110 -7.69 26.33 2.25
N TYR A 111 -8.13 25.47 1.33
CA TYR A 111 -9.53 25.46 0.91
C TYR A 111 -10.40 24.91 2.05
N ASP A 112 -11.54 25.57 2.28
CA ASP A 112 -12.60 25.05 3.13
C ASP A 112 -13.89 24.79 2.34
N VAL A 113 -14.59 23.71 2.69
CA VAL A 113 -15.85 23.33 2.04
C VAL A 113 -16.85 24.49 2.07
N GLY A 114 -17.24 24.93 0.88
CA GLY A 114 -18.20 26.02 0.68
C GLY A 114 -17.54 27.35 0.28
N GLU A 115 -16.21 27.44 0.26
CA GLU A 115 -15.51 28.55 -0.35
C GLU A 115 -15.66 28.54 -1.88
N PRO A 116 -15.77 29.72 -2.52
CA PRO A 116 -15.75 29.80 -3.98
C PRO A 116 -14.41 29.33 -4.55
N PHE A 117 -14.45 28.51 -5.60
CA PHE A 117 -13.27 28.09 -6.35
C PHE A 117 -13.53 28.13 -7.87
N THR A 118 -12.46 28.02 -8.65
CA THR A 118 -12.51 27.94 -10.11
C THR A 118 -12.37 26.49 -10.56
N ASP A 119 -13.50 25.87 -10.88
CA ASP A 119 -13.59 24.50 -11.39
C ASP A 119 -12.94 24.38 -12.78
N ASP A 120 -11.97 23.48 -12.92
CA ASP A 120 -11.27 23.17 -14.16
C ASP A 120 -11.95 22.00 -14.88
N GLU A 121 -12.64 22.31 -15.98
CA GLU A 121 -13.38 21.32 -16.77
C GLU A 121 -12.52 20.13 -17.26
N ARG A 122 -11.19 20.25 -17.27
CA ARG A 122 -10.27 19.14 -17.60
C ARG A 122 -10.26 18.06 -16.52
N ASN A 123 -10.38 18.42 -15.24
CA ASN A 123 -10.53 17.42 -14.17
C ASN A 123 -11.83 16.64 -14.38
N THR A 124 -12.93 17.34 -14.63
CA THR A 124 -14.24 16.72 -14.94
C THR A 124 -14.19 15.80 -16.17
N ALA A 125 -13.38 16.14 -17.17
CA ALA A 125 -13.20 15.31 -18.36
C ALA A 125 -12.43 14.01 -18.08
N LEU A 126 -11.52 14.02 -17.11
CA LEU A 126 -10.77 12.84 -16.66
C LEU A 126 -11.58 11.99 -15.66
N ASP A 127 -12.28 12.64 -14.74
CA ASP A 127 -13.14 12.02 -13.74
C ASP A 127 -14.43 12.86 -13.57
N PRO A 128 -15.60 12.35 -13.99
CA PRO A 128 -16.88 13.04 -13.80
C PRO A 128 -17.21 13.38 -12.33
N GLY A 129 -16.59 12.70 -11.36
CA GLY A 129 -16.71 12.98 -9.92
C GLY A 129 -16.12 14.32 -9.49
N SER A 130 -15.27 14.94 -10.33
CA SER A 130 -14.70 16.26 -10.07
C SER A 130 -15.65 17.42 -10.36
N ALA A 131 -16.76 17.21 -11.07
CA ALA A 131 -17.68 18.29 -11.43
C ALA A 131 -18.26 19.01 -10.19
N GLY A 132 -17.94 20.30 -10.04
CA GLY A 132 -18.37 21.11 -8.90
C GLY A 132 -17.73 20.71 -7.56
N LYS A 133 -16.63 19.95 -7.59
CA LYS A 133 -15.78 19.60 -6.45
C LYS A 133 -14.46 20.36 -6.58
N TRP A 134 -13.95 20.92 -5.48
CA TRP A 134 -12.61 21.51 -5.51
C TRP A 134 -11.56 20.42 -5.65
N ASP A 135 -10.75 20.49 -6.70
CA ASP A 135 -9.65 19.57 -6.92
C ASP A 135 -8.32 20.18 -6.46
N GLY A 136 -7.72 19.57 -5.45
CA GLY A 136 -6.44 19.97 -4.88
C GLY A 136 -5.82 18.85 -4.07
N ILE A 137 -4.68 19.14 -3.43
CA ILE A 137 -3.95 18.12 -2.67
C ILE A 137 -4.57 17.94 -1.29
N TYR A 138 -5.28 16.82 -1.09
CA TYR A 138 -5.63 16.30 0.22
C TYR A 138 -4.52 15.37 0.72
N LEU A 139 -4.09 15.52 1.97
CA LEU A 139 -3.21 14.57 2.64
C LEU A 139 -4.00 13.33 3.04
N ALA A 140 -3.44 12.16 2.80
CA ALA A 140 -4.12 10.89 2.96
C ALA A 140 -3.61 10.06 4.13
N GLY A 141 -4.46 9.24 4.72
CA GLY A 141 -4.13 8.28 5.77
C GLY A 141 -4.83 8.59 7.10
N PHE A 142 -4.65 9.80 7.60
CA PHE A 142 -5.15 10.24 8.92
C PHE A 142 -6.50 11.00 8.88
N GLY A 143 -7.51 10.40 8.23
CA GLY A 143 -8.89 10.91 8.18
C GLY A 143 -9.16 11.99 7.12
N ASN A 144 -10.45 12.31 6.93
CA ASN A 144 -10.95 13.21 5.89
C ASN A 144 -10.62 14.68 6.12
N ASP A 145 -10.77 15.46 5.04
CA ASP A 145 -10.75 16.93 5.01
C ASP A 145 -9.42 17.56 5.48
N ARG A 146 -8.34 17.04 4.91
CA ARG A 146 -6.98 17.54 5.14
C ARG A 146 -6.31 18.10 3.87
N PRO A 147 -6.79 19.20 3.29
CA PRO A 147 -6.03 19.94 2.28
C PRO A 147 -4.64 20.31 2.79
N ALA A 148 -3.63 20.10 1.96
CA ALA A 148 -2.27 20.52 2.25
C ALA A 148 -2.18 22.05 2.35
N THR A 149 -1.38 22.52 3.29
CA THR A 149 -1.05 23.94 3.53
C THR A 149 0.41 24.25 3.21
N GLY A 150 1.18 23.23 2.81
CA GLY A 150 2.53 23.42 2.29
C GLY A 150 3.32 22.17 2.01
N VAL A 151 4.63 22.33 1.93
CA VAL A 151 5.59 21.26 1.61
C VAL A 151 6.82 21.40 2.50
N TYR A 152 7.20 20.32 3.17
CA TYR A 152 8.43 20.22 3.94
C TYR A 152 9.63 19.78 3.11
N ASP A 153 9.42 18.75 2.31
CA ASP A 153 10.45 18.13 1.50
C ASP A 153 9.82 17.45 0.27
N PRO A 154 10.60 17.20 -0.78
CA PRO A 154 10.05 16.72 -2.04
C PRO A 154 9.59 15.26 -1.91
N ILE A 155 8.54 14.92 -2.65
CA ILE A 155 8.02 13.56 -2.84
C ILE A 155 8.32 13.08 -4.26
N TRP A 156 8.50 11.77 -4.45
CA TRP A 156 9.08 11.25 -5.69
C TRP A 156 8.41 9.97 -6.19
N VAL A 157 8.64 9.69 -7.47
CA VAL A 157 8.72 8.33 -7.98
C VAL A 157 10.19 7.91 -8.00
N ARG A 158 10.53 6.75 -7.42
CA ARG A 158 11.86 6.15 -7.53
C ARG A 158 11.77 4.77 -8.16
N THR A 159 12.57 4.52 -9.19
CA THR A 159 12.44 3.31 -9.99
C THR A 159 13.73 2.54 -10.03
N ILE A 160 13.63 1.22 -9.88
CA ILE A 160 14.67 0.25 -10.22
C ILE A 160 14.16 -0.55 -11.42
N VAL A 161 14.93 -0.57 -12.51
CA VAL A 161 14.67 -1.46 -13.65
C VAL A 161 15.70 -2.58 -13.60
N LEU A 162 15.22 -3.81 -13.61
CA LEU A 162 16.04 -5.03 -13.67
C LEU A 162 15.79 -5.72 -15.00
N ARG A 163 16.88 -6.09 -15.68
CA ARG A 163 16.80 -6.86 -16.93
C ARG A 163 17.70 -8.07 -16.89
N SER A 164 17.14 -9.24 -17.20
CA SER A 164 17.89 -10.47 -17.36
C SER A 164 17.34 -11.25 -18.55
N GLY A 165 18.17 -11.45 -19.56
CA GLY A 165 17.74 -12.06 -20.82
C GLY A 165 16.58 -11.29 -21.45
N PRO A 166 15.46 -11.96 -21.79
CA PRO A 166 14.29 -11.30 -22.37
C PRO A 166 13.43 -10.58 -21.32
N VAL A 167 13.60 -10.83 -20.02
CA VAL A 167 12.69 -10.31 -18.99
C VAL A 167 13.18 -8.95 -18.49
N THR A 168 12.31 -7.95 -18.57
CA THR A 168 12.48 -6.62 -17.98
C THR A 168 11.40 -6.37 -16.93
N LEU A 169 11.84 -6.18 -15.69
CA LEU A 169 11.01 -5.80 -14.54
C LEU A 169 11.28 -4.33 -14.21
N ALA A 170 10.26 -3.48 -14.31
CA ALA A 170 10.32 -2.10 -13.86
C ALA A 170 9.59 -1.97 -12.52
N TRP A 171 10.30 -1.60 -11.47
CA TRP A 171 9.75 -1.45 -10.13
C TRP A 171 9.77 0.02 -9.72
N ALA A 172 8.61 0.67 -9.75
CA ALA A 172 8.43 2.07 -9.37
C ALA A 172 7.82 2.16 -7.98
N VAL A 173 8.48 2.90 -7.10
CA VAL A 173 8.05 3.17 -5.72
C VAL A 173 7.71 4.64 -5.57
N LEU A 174 6.49 4.93 -5.09
CA LEU A 174 5.90 6.26 -5.05
C LEU A 174 5.74 6.73 -3.60
N ASP A 175 6.12 7.98 -3.33
CA ASP A 175 5.88 8.66 -2.04
C ASP A 175 4.41 9.09 -1.90
N THR A 176 3.53 8.09 -1.82
CA THR A 176 2.07 8.22 -1.76
C THR A 176 1.50 7.26 -0.73
N VAL A 177 0.23 7.44 -0.34
CA VAL A 177 -0.45 6.52 0.57
C VAL A 177 -0.68 5.14 -0.08
N ALA A 178 -0.90 5.11 -1.39
CA ALA A 178 -1.28 3.90 -2.12
C ALA A 178 -1.02 4.02 -3.62
N CYS A 179 -0.91 2.86 -4.27
CA CYS A 179 -0.93 2.72 -5.72
C CYS A 179 -2.04 1.76 -6.12
N SER A 180 -2.44 1.82 -7.39
CA SER A 180 -3.42 0.91 -7.97
C SER A 180 -2.89 0.34 -9.28
N SER A 181 -2.98 -0.97 -9.44
CA SER A 181 -2.68 -1.67 -10.69
C SER A 181 -3.57 -1.20 -11.85
N ALA A 182 -4.70 -0.56 -11.57
CA ALA A 182 -5.55 0.11 -12.57
C ALA A 182 -4.83 1.24 -13.33
N GLN A 183 -3.73 1.78 -12.78
CA GLN A 183 -2.91 2.82 -13.43
C GLN A 183 -1.99 2.25 -14.52
N VAL A 184 -1.64 0.95 -14.45
CA VAL A 184 -0.64 0.33 -15.32
C VAL A 184 -0.94 0.48 -16.81
N PRO A 185 -2.18 0.32 -17.31
CA PRO A 185 -2.47 0.56 -18.73
C PRO A 185 -2.10 1.98 -19.19
N ARG A 186 -2.49 3.02 -18.42
CA ARG A 186 -2.17 4.42 -18.76
C ARG A 186 -0.66 4.69 -18.72
N ILE A 187 0.03 4.12 -17.73
CA ILE A 187 1.49 4.19 -17.64
C ILE A 187 2.15 3.54 -18.86
N ARG A 188 1.62 2.42 -19.35
CA ARG A 188 2.13 1.77 -20.58
C ARG A 188 1.88 2.61 -21.84
N ASP A 189 0.75 3.28 -21.92
CA ASP A 189 0.46 4.22 -23.02
C ASP A 189 1.49 5.37 -23.01
N PHE A 190 1.72 6.01 -21.86
CA PHE A 190 2.78 7.02 -21.73
C PHE A 190 4.16 6.44 -22.04
N LEU A 191 4.48 5.24 -21.55
CA LEU A 191 5.79 4.62 -21.82
C LEU A 191 6.01 4.39 -23.32
N THR A 192 4.96 4.02 -24.05
CA THR A 192 5.00 3.86 -25.52
C THR A 192 5.31 5.19 -26.22
N ASP A 193 4.81 6.31 -25.69
CA ASP A 193 5.08 7.64 -26.25
C ASP A 193 6.52 8.11 -25.97
N TYR A 194 7.04 7.88 -24.76
CA TYR A 194 8.40 8.33 -24.36
C TYR A 194 9.52 7.40 -24.81
N ALA A 195 9.26 6.09 -24.83
CA ALA A 195 10.25 5.05 -25.08
C ALA A 195 9.61 3.89 -25.87
N PRO A 196 9.22 4.09 -27.14
CA PRO A 196 8.49 3.10 -27.95
C PRO A 196 9.24 1.78 -28.15
N ASP A 197 10.57 1.79 -28.05
CA ASP A 197 11.43 0.61 -28.19
C ASP A 197 11.69 -0.11 -26.86
N LEU A 198 11.17 0.41 -25.74
CA LEU A 198 11.37 -0.17 -24.42
C LEU A 198 10.29 -1.20 -24.12
N GLU A 199 10.66 -2.47 -24.23
CA GLU A 199 9.83 -3.59 -23.77
C GLU A 199 9.98 -3.77 -22.25
N VAL A 200 8.86 -3.71 -21.53
CA VAL A 200 8.76 -3.98 -20.09
C VAL A 200 7.70 -5.05 -19.86
N ASP A 201 8.12 -6.23 -19.42
CA ASP A 201 7.23 -7.36 -19.14
C ASP A 201 6.33 -7.06 -17.95
N VAL A 202 6.92 -6.59 -16.85
CA VAL A 202 6.21 -6.32 -15.61
C VAL A 202 6.53 -4.93 -15.07
N ILE A 203 5.48 -4.20 -14.74
CA ILE A 203 5.55 -2.95 -13.97
C ILE A 203 5.02 -3.24 -12.57
N LEU A 204 5.89 -3.17 -11.57
CA LEU A 204 5.50 -3.21 -10.16
C LEU A 204 5.37 -1.79 -9.64
N LEU A 205 4.18 -1.46 -9.14
CA LEU A 205 3.92 -0.20 -8.45
C LEU A 205 3.88 -0.46 -6.95
N THR A 206 4.63 0.30 -6.18
CA THR A 206 4.66 0.22 -4.73
C THR A 206 4.44 1.60 -4.15
N ALA A 207 3.56 1.72 -3.17
CA ALA A 207 3.50 2.93 -2.35
C ALA A 207 4.45 2.79 -1.17
N THR A 208 5.12 3.88 -0.76
CA THR A 208 5.78 3.92 0.56
C THR A 208 4.78 3.90 1.71
N HIS A 209 3.49 4.05 1.41
CA HIS A 209 2.40 4.25 2.36
C HIS A 209 2.63 5.49 3.22
N ASN A 210 2.96 6.59 2.53
CA ASN A 210 3.24 7.88 3.12
C ASN A 210 1.94 8.61 3.47
N HIS A 211 1.72 8.87 4.77
CA HIS A 211 0.53 9.58 5.27
C HIS A 211 0.62 11.10 5.13
N GLU A 212 1.79 11.62 4.73
CA GLU A 212 1.99 13.02 4.39
C GLU A 212 2.02 13.24 2.87
N GLY A 213 1.56 12.24 2.11
CA GLY A 213 1.40 12.28 0.66
C GLY A 213 -0.03 12.60 0.22
N PRO A 214 -0.23 12.92 -1.07
CA PRO A 214 -1.55 13.16 -1.66
C PRO A 214 -2.48 11.94 -1.61
N ASP A 215 -3.79 12.19 -1.57
CA ASP A 215 -4.82 11.17 -1.75
C ASP A 215 -4.88 10.65 -3.19
N THR A 216 -4.26 9.49 -3.39
CA THR A 216 -4.19 8.80 -4.69
C THR A 216 -5.27 7.75 -4.91
N VAL A 217 -6.15 7.51 -3.92
CA VAL A 217 -7.18 6.46 -3.99
C VAL A 217 -8.60 6.95 -3.73
N GLY A 218 -8.76 8.08 -3.04
CA GLY A 218 -10.02 8.79 -2.86
C GLY A 218 -10.69 8.65 -1.49
N LEU A 219 -10.05 8.07 -0.48
CA LEU A 219 -10.68 7.87 0.84
C LEU A 219 -10.64 9.11 1.75
N TRP A 220 -9.80 10.10 1.47
CA TRP A 220 -9.44 11.16 2.42
C TRP A 220 -9.85 12.56 1.97
N GLY A 221 -10.81 12.65 1.03
CA GLY A 221 -11.43 13.90 0.61
C GLY A 221 -12.29 14.57 1.70
N PRO A 222 -13.13 15.55 1.35
CA PRO A 222 -13.94 16.31 2.30
C PRO A 222 -14.86 15.48 3.21
N SER A 223 -15.23 14.27 2.78
CA SER A 223 -16.07 13.37 3.56
C SER A 223 -15.97 11.93 3.04
N GLU A 224 -16.56 10.98 3.77
CA GLU A 224 -16.70 9.56 3.39
C GLU A 224 -17.37 9.30 2.03
N PHE A 225 -18.03 10.31 1.46
CA PHE A 225 -18.75 10.21 0.17
C PHE A 225 -18.20 11.15 -0.91
N THR A 226 -17.10 11.85 -0.63
CA THR A 226 -16.48 12.78 -1.57
C THR A 226 -14.99 12.54 -1.53
N ASP A 227 -14.45 12.06 -2.63
CA ASP A 227 -13.04 11.70 -2.72
C ASP A 227 -12.11 12.92 -2.66
N GLY A 228 -10.86 12.68 -2.31
CA GLY A 228 -9.79 13.69 -2.32
C GLY A 228 -8.92 13.65 -3.57
N LYS A 229 -9.34 12.91 -4.61
CA LYS A 229 -8.54 12.74 -5.83
C LYS A 229 -8.50 14.05 -6.60
N PHE A 230 -7.34 14.32 -7.18
CA PHE A 230 -7.11 15.42 -8.12
C PHE A 230 -6.71 14.83 -9.49
N PRO A 231 -7.65 14.66 -10.44
CA PRO A 231 -7.44 13.88 -11.66
C PRO A 231 -6.24 14.30 -12.52
N LEU A 232 -6.06 15.61 -12.76
CA LEU A 232 -4.88 16.10 -13.51
C LEU A 232 -3.56 15.75 -12.81
N TYR A 233 -3.54 15.77 -11.48
CA TYR A 233 -2.35 15.38 -10.71
C TYR A 233 -2.11 13.87 -10.73
N LEU A 234 -3.17 13.05 -10.69
CA LEU A 234 -3.03 11.59 -10.84
C LEU A 234 -2.53 11.21 -12.24
N GLU A 235 -3.04 11.85 -13.29
CA GLU A 235 -2.52 11.66 -14.66
C GLU A 235 -1.05 12.10 -14.77
N TYR A 236 -0.67 13.21 -14.12
CA TYR A 236 0.72 13.64 -14.02
C TYR A 236 1.59 12.63 -13.26
N ILE A 237 1.10 11.99 -12.20
CA ILE A 237 1.83 10.91 -11.52
C ILE A 237 2.06 9.74 -12.49
N ASP A 238 1.03 9.28 -13.21
CA ASP A 238 1.15 8.17 -14.16
C ASP A 238 2.19 8.49 -15.25
N LEU A 239 2.20 9.73 -15.74
CA LEU A 239 3.22 10.26 -16.65
C LEU A 239 4.63 10.16 -16.05
N LYS A 240 4.80 10.63 -14.81
CA LYS A 240 6.11 10.66 -14.13
C LYS A 240 6.61 9.26 -13.77
N VAL A 241 5.71 8.30 -13.55
CA VAL A 241 6.06 6.88 -13.43
C VAL A 241 6.64 6.36 -14.75
N ALA A 242 5.97 6.59 -15.87
CA ALA A 242 6.47 6.16 -17.18
C ALA A 242 7.84 6.79 -17.50
N GLN A 243 8.03 8.07 -17.19
CA GLN A 243 9.32 8.75 -17.37
C GLN A 243 10.42 8.18 -16.48
N SER A 244 10.13 7.91 -15.21
CA SER A 244 11.09 7.29 -14.30
C SER A 244 11.50 5.91 -14.82
N ILE A 245 10.55 5.09 -15.27
CA ILE A 245 10.85 3.79 -15.90
C ILE A 245 11.77 3.95 -17.12
N ALA A 246 11.47 4.89 -18.03
CA ALA A 246 12.28 5.12 -19.22
C ALA A 246 13.71 5.60 -18.87
N LEU A 247 13.85 6.49 -17.89
CA LEU A 247 15.14 6.99 -17.42
C LEU A 247 15.99 5.88 -16.79
N ALA A 248 15.40 5.09 -15.88
CA ALA A 248 16.08 3.95 -15.27
C ALA A 248 16.49 2.90 -16.33
N ALA A 249 15.62 2.62 -17.30
CA ALA A 249 15.91 1.63 -18.35
C ALA A 249 16.99 2.09 -19.34
N ARG A 250 17.12 3.40 -19.58
CA ARG A 250 18.17 3.96 -20.45
C ARG A 250 19.57 3.71 -19.89
N ASP A 251 19.69 3.72 -18.57
CA ASP A 251 20.97 3.67 -17.86
C ASP A 251 21.23 2.27 -17.25
N LEU A 252 20.68 1.21 -17.88
CA LEU A 252 20.94 -0.18 -17.52
C LEU A 252 22.43 -0.54 -17.67
N VAL A 253 23.03 -1.05 -16.60
CA VAL A 253 24.42 -1.54 -16.56
C VAL A 253 24.48 -2.92 -15.90
N PRO A 254 25.48 -3.76 -16.23
CA PRO A 254 25.75 -4.98 -15.45
C PRO A 254 25.99 -4.65 -13.99
N VAL A 255 25.38 -5.42 -13.08
CA VAL A 255 25.51 -5.18 -11.64
C VAL A 255 26.00 -6.38 -10.85
N THR A 256 26.72 -6.09 -9.76
CA THR A 256 26.93 -7.00 -8.65
C THR A 256 25.88 -6.72 -7.58
N VAL A 257 25.21 -7.76 -7.11
CA VAL A 257 24.20 -7.65 -6.06
C VAL A 257 24.83 -7.97 -4.71
N THR A 258 24.57 -7.14 -3.71
CA THR A 258 24.92 -7.39 -2.31
C THR A 258 23.66 -7.35 -1.47
N TYR A 259 23.45 -8.38 -0.66
CA TYR A 259 22.35 -8.41 0.29
C TYR A 259 22.85 -8.24 1.71
N GLY A 260 22.07 -7.53 2.51
CA GLY A 260 22.35 -7.23 3.91
C GLY A 260 21.08 -7.26 4.73
N GLN A 261 21.20 -7.54 6.02
CA GLN A 261 20.10 -7.40 6.96
C GLN A 261 20.62 -7.08 8.36
N VAL A 262 19.82 -6.37 9.14
CA VAL A 262 20.04 -6.13 10.56
C VAL A 262 18.74 -6.28 11.33
N THR A 263 18.86 -6.73 12.57
CA THR A 263 17.79 -6.76 13.58
C THR A 263 18.19 -5.90 14.78
N PRO A 264 17.28 -5.59 15.73
CA PRO A 264 17.62 -4.91 16.97
C PRO A 264 18.75 -5.57 17.79
N GLU A 265 18.97 -6.88 17.66
CA GLU A 265 20.10 -7.55 18.31
C GLU A 265 21.45 -7.15 17.70
N THR A 266 21.49 -6.98 16.38
CA THR A 266 22.72 -6.65 15.63
C THR A 266 22.93 -5.15 15.44
N TYR A 267 21.85 -4.37 15.44
CA TYR A 267 21.83 -2.92 15.35
C TYR A 267 20.84 -2.33 16.37
N PRO A 268 21.26 -2.14 17.63
CA PRO A 268 20.37 -1.77 18.74
C PRO A 268 19.58 -0.48 18.57
N ASP A 269 20.04 0.44 17.71
CA ASP A 269 19.34 1.70 17.47
C ASP A 269 18.02 1.52 16.71
N LEU A 270 17.75 0.36 16.09
CA LEU A 270 16.43 0.02 15.54
C LEU A 270 15.41 -0.36 16.64
N ALA A 271 15.88 -0.77 17.82
CA ALA A 271 15.00 -1.23 18.90
C ALA A 271 14.01 -0.13 19.32
N GLY A 272 12.73 -0.50 19.43
CA GLY A 272 11.66 0.41 19.86
C GLY A 272 11.34 1.51 18.86
N LEU A 273 11.70 1.36 17.58
CA LEU A 273 11.19 2.21 16.51
C LEU A 273 9.85 1.74 15.95
N GLN A 274 9.49 0.46 16.10
CA GLN A 274 8.17 -0.07 15.73
C GLN A 274 7.27 -0.12 16.97
N CYS A 275 5.99 0.25 16.81
CA CYS A 275 4.96 0.10 17.82
C CYS A 275 3.63 -0.35 17.19
N ARG A 276 2.54 -0.43 17.98
CA ARG A 276 1.18 -0.66 17.46
C ARG A 276 0.20 0.37 18.03
N ASN A 277 -0.65 0.92 17.17
CA ASN A 277 -1.83 1.66 17.59
C ASN A 277 -2.82 0.78 18.31
N SER A 278 -3.67 1.38 19.14
CA SER A 278 -4.84 0.74 19.76
C SER A 278 -4.57 -0.57 20.50
N LEU A 279 -3.29 -0.89 20.68
CA LEU A 279 -2.76 -1.88 21.56
C LEU A 279 -3.20 -3.31 21.21
N ARG A 280 -3.39 -3.56 19.91
CA ARG A 280 -3.82 -4.84 19.34
C ARG A 280 -2.69 -5.87 19.40
N THR A 281 -2.88 -6.92 20.18
CA THR A 281 -1.96 -8.08 20.27
C THR A 281 -1.97 -8.91 18.98
N PRO A 282 -0.92 -9.71 18.74
CA PRO A 282 0.31 -9.89 19.51
C PRO A 282 1.28 -8.70 19.36
N TRP A 283 2.20 -8.58 20.31
CA TRP A 283 3.30 -7.61 20.26
C TRP A 283 4.48 -8.19 19.48
N PHE A 284 4.20 -8.51 18.21
CA PHE A 284 5.16 -9.08 17.27
C PHE A 284 5.30 -8.15 16.07
N PHE A 285 6.55 -7.98 15.64
CA PHE A 285 6.96 -7.12 14.54
C PHE A 285 7.97 -7.88 13.68
N ASP A 286 7.95 -7.65 12.37
CA ASP A 286 9.12 -7.92 11.53
C ASP A 286 10.16 -6.83 11.83
N ASP A 287 11.08 -7.13 12.74
CA ASP A 287 12.11 -6.20 13.19
C ASP A 287 13.38 -6.26 12.33
N GLU A 288 13.40 -7.10 11.30
CA GLU A 288 14.52 -7.25 10.37
C GLU A 288 14.44 -6.20 9.26
N LEU A 289 15.39 -5.27 9.26
CA LEU A 289 15.60 -4.35 8.14
C LEU A 289 16.50 -5.03 7.12
N ARG A 290 16.02 -5.11 5.87
CA ARG A 290 16.71 -5.79 4.77
C ARG A 290 17.15 -4.79 3.71
N VAL A 291 18.30 -5.05 3.10
CA VAL A 291 18.87 -4.21 2.06
C VAL A 291 19.32 -5.03 0.87
N MET A 292 19.04 -4.54 -0.33
CA MET A 292 19.65 -5.00 -1.57
C MET A 292 20.41 -3.84 -2.21
N GLY A 293 21.72 -3.95 -2.30
CA GLY A 293 22.57 -3.04 -3.07
C GLY A 293 22.84 -3.59 -4.47
N LEU A 294 22.73 -2.72 -5.47
CA LEU A 294 23.06 -2.98 -6.86
C LEU A 294 24.21 -2.04 -7.26
N ALA A 295 25.43 -2.57 -7.37
CA ALA A 295 26.60 -1.81 -7.76
C ALA A 295 27.02 -2.15 -9.19
N ASN A 296 27.43 -1.16 -9.99
CA ASN A 296 27.97 -1.38 -11.32
C ASN A 296 29.12 -2.40 -11.26
N ALA A 297 29.04 -3.48 -12.02
CA ALA A 297 30.00 -4.59 -11.96
C ALA A 297 31.41 -4.19 -12.45
N GLU A 298 31.52 -3.14 -13.26
CA GLU A 298 32.80 -2.64 -13.78
C GLU A 298 33.42 -1.57 -12.87
N THR A 299 32.63 -0.58 -12.42
CA THR A 299 33.15 0.57 -11.66
C THR A 299 33.06 0.39 -10.13
N GLY A 300 32.18 -0.49 -9.67
CA GLY A 300 31.84 -0.65 -8.25
C GLY A 300 30.97 0.48 -7.69
N GLU A 301 30.55 1.44 -8.51
CA GLU A 301 29.68 2.55 -8.08
C GLU A 301 28.25 2.06 -7.85
N GLN A 302 27.60 2.56 -6.79
CA GLN A 302 26.22 2.19 -6.47
C GLN A 302 25.26 2.71 -7.54
N VAL A 303 24.45 1.81 -8.12
CA VAL A 303 23.35 2.16 -9.03
C VAL A 303 22.08 2.41 -8.21
N ALA A 304 21.73 1.46 -7.34
CA ALA A 304 20.56 1.58 -6.48
C ALA A 304 20.72 0.81 -5.17
N THR A 305 20.04 1.28 -4.13
CA THR A 305 19.96 0.60 -2.83
C THR A 305 18.49 0.51 -2.43
N LEU A 306 17.95 -0.70 -2.39
CA LEU A 306 16.61 -0.97 -1.86
C LEU A 306 16.71 -1.22 -0.35
N VAL A 307 15.90 -0.51 0.43
CA VAL A 307 15.70 -0.72 1.87
C VAL A 307 14.28 -1.20 2.09
N ASN A 308 14.12 -2.32 2.79
CA ASN A 308 12.82 -2.94 3.08
C ASN A 308 12.68 -3.18 4.57
N TRP A 309 11.64 -2.59 5.17
CA TRP A 309 11.40 -2.65 6.61
C TRP A 309 9.92 -2.36 6.93
N GLY A 310 9.34 -3.05 7.92
CA GLY A 310 7.89 -3.07 8.17
C GLY A 310 7.40 -2.04 9.18
N THR A 311 7.27 -0.77 8.80
CA THR A 311 6.70 0.26 9.68
C THR A 311 6.02 1.37 8.88
N HIS A 312 4.85 1.81 9.33
CA HIS A 312 4.11 2.88 8.65
C HIS A 312 4.93 4.16 8.48
N VAL A 313 4.80 4.80 7.32
CA VAL A 313 5.46 6.07 6.99
C VAL A 313 4.58 7.23 7.45
N GLU A 314 4.60 7.44 8.78
CA GLU A 314 3.61 8.28 9.47
C GLU A 314 4.18 9.07 10.68
N SER A 315 5.49 9.30 10.74
CA SER A 315 6.16 9.85 11.94
C SER A 315 5.81 11.31 12.28
N LEU A 316 5.22 12.04 11.33
CA LEU A 316 4.67 13.40 11.49
C LEU A 316 3.24 13.44 12.05
N GLU A 317 2.54 12.30 12.05
CA GLU A 317 1.19 12.09 12.60
C GLU A 317 0.09 13.00 12.03
N GLY A 318 -1.13 12.76 12.50
CA GLY A 318 -2.31 13.45 12.01
C GLY A 318 -2.39 14.98 12.26
N GLY A 319 -1.43 15.56 12.98
CA GLY A 319 -1.38 17.02 13.20
C GLY A 319 -0.73 17.79 12.05
N ASN A 320 0.04 17.12 11.19
CA ASN A 320 0.74 17.77 10.09
C ASN A 320 -0.21 18.17 8.94
N THR A 321 0.11 19.28 8.28
CA THR A 321 -0.64 19.81 7.14
C THR A 321 0.23 20.06 5.91
N CYS A 322 1.51 19.70 5.94
CA CYS A 322 2.44 19.91 4.83
C CYS A 322 2.82 18.58 4.16
N VAL A 323 2.90 18.55 2.83
CA VAL A 323 3.43 17.41 2.08
C VAL A 323 4.88 17.13 2.48
N SER A 324 5.21 15.86 2.72
CA SER A 324 6.55 15.38 3.05
C SER A 324 6.69 13.94 2.61
N SER A 325 7.91 13.45 2.39
CA SER A 325 8.18 12.01 2.31
C SER A 325 8.37 11.34 3.68
N ASP A 326 8.11 12.08 4.76
CA ASP A 326 8.27 11.63 6.14
C ASP A 326 9.72 11.14 6.41
N PHE A 327 9.92 10.16 7.29
CA PHE A 327 11.26 9.68 7.68
C PHE A 327 12.02 9.09 6.50
N THR A 328 11.33 8.64 5.45
CA THR A 328 11.96 8.08 4.27
C THR A 328 12.79 9.13 3.51
N HIS A 329 12.47 10.43 3.66
CA HIS A 329 13.28 11.52 3.13
C HIS A 329 14.74 11.41 3.59
N SER A 330 14.99 11.53 4.89
CA SER A 330 16.34 11.56 5.44
C SER A 330 17.01 10.19 5.47
N LEU A 331 16.24 9.10 5.49
CA LEU A 331 16.76 7.75 5.23
C LEU A 331 17.48 7.72 3.90
N ARG A 332 16.82 8.22 2.84
CA ARG A 332 17.37 8.22 1.49
C ARG A 332 18.54 9.18 1.36
N GLU A 333 18.46 10.37 1.97
CA GLU A 333 19.62 11.29 2.00
C GLU A 333 20.86 10.64 2.62
N VAL A 334 20.73 9.95 3.75
CA VAL A 334 21.86 9.26 4.40
C VAL A 334 22.46 8.18 3.50
N VAL A 335 21.62 7.38 2.85
CA VAL A 335 22.09 6.29 1.98
C VAL A 335 22.73 6.84 0.69
N GLU A 336 22.09 7.80 0.03
CA GLU A 336 22.58 8.41 -1.21
C GLU A 336 23.85 9.25 -0.98
N GLU A 337 23.99 9.94 0.15
CA GLU A 337 25.21 10.67 0.50
C GLU A 337 26.40 9.73 0.72
N ALA A 338 26.17 8.57 1.35
CA ALA A 338 27.21 7.61 1.67
C ALA A 338 27.63 6.74 0.47
N LEU A 339 26.67 6.31 -0.36
CA LEU A 339 26.90 5.31 -1.41
C LEU A 339 26.82 5.88 -2.83
N GLY A 340 26.19 7.04 -3.02
CA GLY A 340 25.69 7.45 -4.33
C GLY A 340 24.49 6.59 -4.77
N GLY A 341 24.22 6.60 -6.08
CA GLY A 341 23.08 5.88 -6.65
C GLY A 341 21.72 6.41 -6.18
N ILE A 342 20.67 5.60 -6.39
CA ILE A 342 19.30 5.91 -5.98
C ILE A 342 18.89 5.03 -4.79
N ALA A 343 18.52 5.64 -3.66
CA ALA A 343 17.99 4.90 -2.52
C ALA A 343 16.45 4.78 -2.62
N VAL A 344 15.95 3.56 -2.53
CA VAL A 344 14.52 3.22 -2.60
C VAL A 344 14.10 2.60 -1.27
N TYR A 345 13.04 3.11 -0.66
CA TYR A 345 12.43 2.49 0.52
C TYR A 345 11.12 1.81 0.09
N ALA A 346 10.97 0.51 0.37
CA ALA A 346 9.75 -0.23 0.10
C ALA A 346 9.22 -0.84 1.41
N PRO A 347 7.95 -0.63 1.78
CA PRO A 347 7.40 -1.20 3.00
C PRO A 347 7.41 -2.73 3.00
N ALA A 348 7.62 -3.33 4.18
CA ALA A 348 7.43 -4.77 4.38
C ALA A 348 6.00 -5.07 4.89
N ASP A 349 5.86 -6.08 5.74
CA ASP A 349 4.66 -6.44 6.49
C ASP A 349 4.46 -5.46 7.65
N GLN A 350 3.75 -4.37 7.38
CA GLN A 350 3.48 -3.33 8.39
C GLN A 350 2.04 -3.27 8.87
N GLY A 351 1.21 -4.27 8.57
CA GLY A 351 -0.17 -4.31 9.05
C GLY A 351 -0.24 -4.18 10.58
N ALA A 352 -0.91 -3.14 11.05
CA ALA A 352 -0.96 -2.73 12.46
C ALA A 352 0.39 -2.40 13.12
N VAL A 353 1.45 -2.14 12.34
CA VAL A 353 2.78 -1.75 12.83
C VAL A 353 3.07 -0.29 12.49
N GLU A 354 3.13 0.53 13.52
CA GLU A 354 3.38 1.96 13.42
C GLU A 354 4.86 2.28 13.65
N ILE A 355 5.28 3.46 13.21
CA ILE A 355 6.56 4.04 13.63
C ILE A 355 6.38 4.67 15.02
N VAL A 356 7.42 4.62 15.85
CA VAL A 356 7.38 5.18 17.21
C VAL A 356 6.90 6.63 17.17
N GLY A 357 5.79 6.88 17.86
CA GLY A 357 5.04 8.13 17.74
C GLY A 357 3.84 8.09 18.68
N ASP A 358 2.63 7.95 18.13
CA ASP A 358 1.43 7.63 18.89
C ASP A 358 1.40 6.18 19.41
N SER A 359 2.43 5.80 20.17
CA SER A 359 2.41 4.53 20.87
C SER A 359 1.44 4.64 22.04
N GLY A 360 0.31 3.92 21.99
CA GLY A 360 -0.67 3.89 23.09
C GLY A 360 -0.14 3.34 24.43
N THR A 361 1.14 2.93 24.51
CA THR A 361 1.81 2.50 25.75
C THR A 361 3.08 3.29 26.02
N ARG A 362 3.50 3.30 27.29
CA ARG A 362 4.81 3.82 27.71
C ARG A 362 5.98 2.92 27.33
N VAL A 363 5.74 1.68 26.90
CA VAL A 363 6.80 0.68 26.65
C VAL A 363 7.66 1.09 25.44
N TRP A 364 7.04 1.75 24.46
CA TRP A 364 7.71 2.21 23.24
C TRP A 364 8.22 3.66 23.35
N ARG A 365 8.29 4.20 24.57
CA ARG A 365 8.81 5.54 24.82
C ARG A 365 10.25 5.65 24.34
N ARG A 366 10.48 6.54 23.38
CA ARG A 366 11.82 6.90 22.91
C ARG A 366 11.95 8.40 22.70
N GLU A 367 12.94 8.98 23.38
CA GLU A 367 13.25 10.41 23.32
C GLU A 367 14.46 10.71 22.46
N VAL A 368 15.34 9.73 22.24
CA VAL A 368 16.62 9.96 21.58
C VAL A 368 16.64 9.29 20.22
N PHE A 369 16.86 10.10 19.19
CA PHE A 369 17.03 9.67 17.81
C PHE A 369 18.28 10.34 17.26
N ASP A 370 19.21 9.54 16.74
CA ASP A 370 20.46 10.05 16.19
C ASP A 370 21.24 11.01 17.11
N GLY A 371 21.22 10.73 18.43
CA GLY A 371 21.86 11.56 19.45
C GLY A 371 21.14 12.88 19.81
N GLU A 372 20.05 13.20 19.12
CA GLU A 372 19.19 14.35 19.40
C GLU A 372 18.05 13.96 20.36
N VAL A 373 17.66 14.91 21.24
CA VAL A 373 16.65 14.67 22.28
C VAL A 373 15.34 15.36 21.89
N PHE A 374 14.28 14.57 21.79
CA PHE A 374 12.90 14.97 21.53
C PHE A 374 12.04 14.58 22.73
N PRO A 375 11.62 15.56 23.56
CA PRO A 375 10.87 15.29 24.77
C PRO A 375 9.54 14.56 24.48
N VAL A 376 9.21 13.64 25.37
CA VAL A 376 7.93 12.92 25.40
C VAL A 376 7.18 13.24 26.69
N ASP A 377 5.86 13.12 26.66
CA ASP A 377 5.02 13.20 27.84
C ASP A 377 5.35 12.03 28.79
N PRO A 378 5.64 12.30 30.08
CA PRO A 378 6.07 11.26 31.01
C PRO A 378 4.95 10.29 31.40
N GLU A 379 3.69 10.66 31.23
CA GLU A 379 2.51 9.84 31.57
C GLU A 379 2.02 8.99 30.39
N THR A 380 2.30 9.36 29.16
CA THR A 380 1.80 8.64 27.98
C THR A 380 2.93 8.04 27.15
N GLY A 381 4.14 8.60 27.22
CA GLY A 381 5.26 8.23 26.35
C GLY A 381 5.18 8.85 24.96
N LYS A 382 4.10 9.59 24.64
CA LYS A 382 3.91 10.25 23.35
C LYS A 382 4.86 11.45 23.20
N PRO A 383 5.42 11.72 22.00
CA PRO A 383 6.14 12.95 21.72
C PRO A 383 5.35 14.20 22.12
N LEU A 384 6.02 15.19 22.72
CA LEU A 384 5.39 16.50 22.96
C LEU A 384 5.15 17.27 21.66
N GLU A 385 5.92 16.95 20.62
CA GLU A 385 5.81 17.54 19.28
C GLU A 385 6.24 16.51 18.22
N PHE A 386 5.38 16.31 17.21
CA PHE A 386 5.69 15.53 16.01
C PHE A 386 6.34 16.46 14.96
N SER A 387 7.59 16.85 15.24
CA SER A 387 8.32 17.84 14.43
C SER A 387 9.06 17.20 13.26
N LEU A 388 9.25 17.96 12.17
CA LEU A 388 10.11 17.56 11.05
C LEU A 388 11.54 17.17 11.49
N ALA A 389 12.08 17.85 12.51
CA ALA A 389 13.41 17.52 13.03
C ALA A 389 13.44 16.10 13.63
N ARG A 390 12.40 15.71 14.36
CA ARG A 390 12.23 14.35 14.92
C ARG A 390 12.11 13.31 13.81
N THR A 391 11.23 13.55 12.84
CA THR A 391 11.04 12.70 11.67
C THR A 391 12.34 12.49 10.90
N ARG A 392 13.10 13.56 10.66
CA ARG A 392 14.41 13.47 10.02
C ARG A 392 15.42 12.68 10.86
N ALA A 393 15.41 12.83 12.19
CA ALA A 393 16.29 12.07 13.08
C ALA A 393 15.96 10.57 13.06
N ILE A 394 14.67 10.19 13.04
CA ILE A 394 14.23 8.81 12.84
C ILE A 394 14.78 8.27 11.52
N GLY A 395 14.56 8.98 10.41
CA GLY A 395 15.04 8.53 9.10
C GLY A 395 16.55 8.37 9.03
N ARG A 396 17.33 9.22 9.71
CA ARG A 396 18.80 9.05 9.81
C ARG A 396 19.20 7.80 10.57
N VAL A 397 18.49 7.42 11.64
CA VAL A 397 18.72 6.15 12.34
C VAL A 397 18.48 4.97 11.39
N VAL A 398 17.34 4.97 10.67
CA VAL A 398 17.00 3.89 9.74
C VAL A 398 17.98 3.84 8.55
N GLY A 399 18.39 5.00 8.02
CA GLY A 399 19.38 5.09 6.95
C GLY A 399 20.74 4.53 7.38
N LYS A 400 21.21 4.84 8.59
CA LYS A 400 22.45 4.27 9.14
C LYS A 400 22.35 2.77 9.40
N ALA A 401 21.18 2.28 9.81
CA ALA A 401 20.92 0.85 9.91
C ALA A 401 20.99 0.15 8.54
N ALA A 402 20.45 0.77 7.49
CA ALA A 402 20.54 0.27 6.13
C ALA A 402 21.99 0.23 5.61
N LEU A 403 22.79 1.26 5.90
CA LEU A 403 24.22 1.26 5.59
C LEU A 403 24.94 0.12 6.32
N ALA A 404 24.70 -0.04 7.63
CA ALA A 404 25.29 -1.12 8.41
C ALA A 404 24.90 -2.51 7.90
N ALA A 405 23.63 -2.69 7.48
CA ALA A 405 23.17 -3.93 6.86
C ALA A 405 23.93 -4.23 5.57
N LEU A 406 24.09 -3.26 4.68
CA LEU A 406 24.80 -3.44 3.42
C LEU A 406 26.30 -3.66 3.61
N GLU A 407 26.93 -2.94 4.54
CA GLU A 407 28.34 -3.11 4.91
C GLU A 407 28.62 -4.50 5.50
N GLY A 408 27.69 -5.05 6.28
CA GLY A 408 27.73 -6.42 6.79
C GLY A 408 27.35 -7.48 5.75
N GLY A 409 26.83 -7.06 4.60
CA GLY A 409 26.42 -7.91 3.50
C GLY A 409 27.57 -8.53 2.73
N VAL A 410 27.27 -9.57 1.96
CA VAL A 410 28.25 -10.23 1.08
C VAL A 410 27.74 -10.17 -0.36
N PRO A 411 28.60 -9.81 -1.34
CA PRO A 411 28.23 -9.90 -2.75
C PRO A 411 27.77 -11.32 -3.09
N ASP A 412 26.64 -11.42 -3.76
CA ASP A 412 26.06 -12.69 -4.18
C ASP A 412 26.43 -13.00 -5.64
N PRO A 413 27.37 -13.92 -5.89
CA PRO A 413 27.78 -14.26 -7.26
C PRO A 413 26.71 -15.07 -8.01
N THR A 414 25.66 -15.54 -7.34
CA THR A 414 24.56 -16.30 -7.96
C THR A 414 23.45 -15.38 -8.49
N ALA A 415 23.43 -14.12 -8.05
CA ALA A 415 22.50 -13.07 -8.45
C ALA A 415 22.74 -12.57 -9.90
N THR A 416 22.61 -13.48 -10.85
CA THR A 416 22.98 -13.29 -12.27
C THR A 416 21.76 -13.29 -13.20
N TYR A 417 20.60 -13.72 -12.69
CA TYR A 417 19.36 -13.74 -13.46
C TYR A 417 18.13 -13.54 -12.57
N LEU A 418 17.02 -13.19 -13.22
CA LEU A 418 15.72 -12.95 -12.60
C LEU A 418 14.78 -14.13 -12.87
N GLU A 419 14.27 -14.74 -11.79
CA GLU A 419 13.15 -15.68 -11.83
C GLU A 419 11.89 -14.95 -11.39
N LEU A 420 10.81 -15.03 -12.16
CA LEU A 420 9.57 -14.33 -11.85
C LEU A 420 8.36 -15.27 -12.05
N SER A 421 7.47 -15.28 -11.08
CA SER A 421 6.16 -15.91 -11.17
C SER A 421 5.11 -14.97 -10.60
N TYR A 422 3.91 -15.06 -11.14
CA TYR A 422 2.79 -14.26 -10.65
C TYR A 422 1.46 -14.95 -10.89
N LYS A 423 0.45 -14.52 -10.14
CA LYS A 423 -0.90 -15.02 -10.25
C LYS A 423 -1.91 -13.90 -10.00
N ASP A 424 -2.78 -13.70 -10.99
CA ASP A 424 -3.97 -12.89 -10.82
C ASP A 424 -4.95 -13.62 -9.91
N ILE A 425 -5.46 -12.92 -8.90
CA ILE A 425 -6.47 -13.41 -7.98
C ILE A 425 -7.66 -12.46 -7.94
N TYR A 426 -8.85 -13.04 -7.83
CA TYR A 426 -10.12 -12.33 -7.77
C TYR A 426 -10.71 -12.55 -6.38
N ILE A 427 -10.69 -11.51 -5.56
CA ILE A 427 -11.02 -11.59 -4.15
C ILE A 427 -12.44 -11.06 -3.95
N PRO A 428 -13.38 -11.86 -3.42
CA PRO A 428 -14.72 -11.36 -3.11
C PRO A 428 -14.68 -10.21 -2.12
N LEU A 429 -15.38 -9.12 -2.41
CA LEU A 429 -15.55 -7.99 -1.49
C LEU A 429 -16.59 -8.36 -0.43
N THR A 430 -16.12 -8.88 0.70
CA THR A 430 -17.01 -9.13 1.85
C THR A 430 -17.37 -7.82 2.54
N ASN A 431 -16.51 -6.79 2.44
CA ASN A 431 -16.80 -5.45 2.91
C ASN A 431 -17.70 -4.71 1.90
N GLN A 432 -18.98 -4.55 2.26
CA GLN A 432 -19.95 -3.90 1.38
C GLN A 432 -19.74 -2.38 1.26
N LEU A 433 -19.02 -1.75 2.20
CA LEU A 433 -18.68 -0.34 2.10
C LEU A 433 -17.63 -0.11 1.00
N PHE A 434 -16.58 -0.92 0.94
CA PHE A 434 -15.60 -0.90 -0.15
C PHE A 434 -16.28 -1.13 -1.52
N ARG A 435 -17.21 -2.09 -1.57
CA ARG A 435 -17.99 -2.34 -2.79
C ARG A 435 -18.85 -1.14 -3.17
N LEU A 436 -19.52 -0.50 -2.21
CA LEU A 436 -20.32 0.70 -2.46
C LEU A 436 -19.44 1.87 -2.90
N ALA A 437 -18.27 2.07 -2.29
CA ALA A 437 -17.32 3.09 -2.68
C ALA A 437 -16.84 2.91 -4.12
N GLY A 438 -16.55 1.67 -4.55
CA GLY A 438 -16.26 1.36 -5.95
C GLY A 438 -17.46 1.57 -6.90
N ILE A 439 -18.70 1.28 -6.47
CA ILE A 439 -19.91 1.58 -7.26
C ILE A 439 -20.12 3.08 -7.44
N LEU A 440 -19.81 3.87 -6.40
CA LEU A 440 -19.98 5.32 -6.38
C LEU A 440 -18.83 6.08 -7.04
N GLY A 441 -17.73 5.41 -7.39
CA GLY A 441 -16.53 6.03 -7.98
C GLY A 441 -15.63 6.76 -6.98
N VAL A 442 -15.88 6.60 -5.68
CA VAL A 442 -15.01 7.14 -4.61
C VAL A 442 -13.66 6.44 -4.63
N LEU A 443 -13.68 5.11 -4.78
CA LEU A 443 -12.50 4.29 -5.00
C LEU A 443 -12.38 3.91 -6.48
N ASP A 444 -11.22 4.13 -7.08
CA ASP A 444 -10.90 3.69 -8.45
C ASP A 444 -10.59 2.19 -8.47
N MET A 445 -11.65 1.40 -8.27
CA MET A 445 -11.60 -0.05 -8.17
C MET A 445 -12.53 -0.71 -9.19
N ASP A 446 -11.93 -1.43 -10.13
CA ASP A 446 -12.69 -2.27 -11.05
C ASP A 446 -13.40 -3.41 -10.30
N LEU A 447 -14.72 -3.49 -10.45
CA LEU A 447 -15.55 -4.52 -9.85
C LEU A 447 -15.81 -5.66 -10.84
N TYR A 448 -15.34 -6.85 -10.50
CA TYR A 448 -15.44 -8.07 -11.31
C TYR A 448 -16.57 -8.98 -10.85
N VAL A 449 -17.23 -9.64 -11.81
CA VAL A 449 -18.21 -10.70 -11.53
C VAL A 449 -17.47 -12.02 -11.33
N ALA A 450 -17.69 -12.69 -10.19
CA ALA A 450 -17.16 -14.01 -9.82
C ALA A 450 -16.63 -14.88 -10.99
N ASP A 451 -15.33 -15.21 -10.97
CA ASP A 451 -14.62 -16.07 -11.93
C ASP A 451 -14.80 -15.72 -13.43
N ARG A 452 -15.26 -14.51 -13.78
CA ARG A 452 -15.39 -14.05 -15.17
C ARG A 452 -14.71 -12.70 -15.40
N TRP A 453 -14.03 -12.58 -16.54
CA TRP A 453 -13.34 -11.39 -17.04
C TRP A 453 -14.23 -10.15 -17.29
N LYS A 454 -15.52 -10.18 -16.93
CA LYS A 454 -16.41 -9.04 -17.14
C LYS A 454 -16.40 -8.15 -15.90
N ALA A 455 -15.69 -7.03 -16.01
CA ALA A 455 -15.83 -5.91 -15.11
C ALA A 455 -17.18 -5.20 -15.36
N GLY A 456 -17.83 -4.74 -14.29
CA GLY A 456 -19.04 -3.95 -14.36
C GLY A 456 -19.49 -3.51 -12.97
N PRO A 457 -19.61 -2.20 -12.69
CA PRO A 457 -19.74 -1.68 -11.33
C PRO A 457 -20.98 -2.24 -10.61
N PHE A 458 -22.09 -2.44 -11.34
CA PHE A 458 -23.35 -2.85 -10.73
C PHE A 458 -23.48 -4.35 -10.43
N LEU A 459 -22.72 -5.20 -11.14
CA LEU A 459 -22.81 -6.66 -11.02
C LEU A 459 -21.56 -7.26 -10.35
N GLY A 460 -20.44 -6.54 -10.36
CA GLY A 460 -19.20 -6.99 -9.75
C GLY A 460 -19.30 -7.09 -8.23
N ASN A 461 -18.68 -8.14 -7.70
CA ASN A 461 -18.60 -8.44 -6.26
C ASN A 461 -17.21 -8.93 -5.83
N SER A 462 -16.24 -8.84 -6.73
CA SER A 462 -14.84 -9.14 -6.47
C SER A 462 -13.95 -8.01 -6.97
N VAL A 463 -12.78 -7.88 -6.37
CA VAL A 463 -11.67 -7.06 -6.86
C VAL A 463 -10.58 -7.97 -7.43
N LYS A 464 -9.91 -7.51 -8.49
CA LYS A 464 -8.75 -8.19 -9.06
C LYS A 464 -7.48 -7.59 -8.47
N THR A 465 -6.52 -8.44 -8.12
CA THR A 465 -5.14 -8.04 -7.84
C THR A 465 -4.18 -9.14 -8.31
N THR A 466 -2.89 -8.88 -8.25
CA THR A 466 -1.84 -9.82 -8.67
C THR A 466 -0.83 -9.98 -7.55
N VAL A 467 -0.52 -11.22 -7.19
CA VAL A 467 0.60 -11.54 -6.30
C VAL A 467 1.80 -11.91 -7.17
N TYR A 468 2.93 -11.28 -6.93
CA TYR A 468 4.20 -11.56 -7.60
C TYR A 468 5.17 -12.21 -6.64
N ALA A 469 5.96 -13.14 -7.16
CA ALA A 469 7.10 -13.75 -6.49
C ALA A 469 8.29 -13.71 -7.45
N PHE A 470 9.41 -13.12 -7.03
CA PHE A 470 10.61 -13.12 -7.86
C PHE A 470 11.87 -13.34 -7.04
N ARG A 471 12.87 -13.95 -7.67
CA ARG A 471 14.14 -14.33 -7.04
C ARG A 471 15.31 -13.86 -7.89
N ILE A 472 16.34 -13.38 -7.20
CA ILE A 472 17.63 -12.97 -7.76
C ILE A 472 18.70 -13.51 -6.82
N GLY A 473 19.37 -14.60 -7.21
CA GLY A 473 20.32 -15.28 -6.34
C GLY A 473 19.69 -15.68 -5.00
N GLU A 474 20.29 -15.26 -3.89
CA GLU A 474 19.86 -15.52 -2.51
C GLU A 474 18.73 -14.61 -2.02
N GLY A 475 18.35 -13.59 -2.80
CA GLY A 475 17.21 -12.71 -2.52
C GLY A 475 15.91 -13.23 -3.12
N SER A 476 14.87 -13.41 -2.29
CA SER A 476 13.50 -13.69 -2.74
C SER A 476 12.54 -12.57 -2.33
N PHE A 477 11.60 -12.24 -3.21
CA PHE A 477 10.70 -11.10 -3.07
C PHE A 477 9.27 -11.56 -3.31
N THR A 478 8.36 -11.24 -2.37
CA THR A 478 6.93 -11.56 -2.48
C THR A 478 6.12 -10.28 -2.27
N THR A 479 5.14 -10.02 -3.13
CA THR A 479 4.29 -8.81 -3.01
C THR A 479 3.02 -9.07 -2.20
N ALA A 480 2.52 -8.05 -1.51
CA ALA A 480 1.23 -8.07 -0.84
C ALA A 480 0.39 -6.83 -1.22
N PRO A 481 -0.86 -7.00 -1.67
CA PRO A 481 -1.71 -5.91 -2.15
C PRO A 481 -2.43 -5.18 -1.01
N GLY A 482 -1.68 -4.70 -0.02
CA GLY A 482 -2.20 -4.00 1.15
C GLY A 482 -1.30 -4.13 2.36
N GLU A 483 -1.90 -3.94 3.54
CA GLU A 483 -1.17 -3.87 4.82
C GLU A 483 -1.15 -5.25 5.48
N LEU A 484 -0.15 -6.06 5.11
CA LEU A 484 0.00 -7.42 5.62
C LEU A 484 0.51 -7.42 7.06
N PHE A 485 -0.26 -8.08 7.94
CA PHE A 485 0.12 -8.31 9.33
C PHE A 485 1.37 -9.21 9.41
N PRO A 486 2.41 -8.82 10.17
CA PRO A 486 3.66 -9.57 10.26
C PRO A 486 3.50 -11.06 10.57
N GLU A 487 2.49 -11.39 11.36
CA GLU A 487 2.19 -12.73 11.81
C GLU A 487 1.83 -13.66 10.64
N ILE A 488 1.25 -13.13 9.54
CA ILE A 488 0.98 -13.91 8.32
C ILE A 488 2.28 -14.23 7.59
N ASN A 489 3.22 -13.28 7.57
CA ASN A 489 4.51 -13.44 6.91
C ASN A 489 5.41 -14.43 7.67
N PHE A 490 5.55 -14.25 8.98
CA PHE A 490 6.42 -15.04 9.86
C PHE A 490 5.77 -16.32 10.42
N GLY A 491 4.46 -16.48 10.26
CA GLY A 491 3.75 -17.70 10.61
C GLY A 491 2.91 -17.58 11.87
N LEU A 492 1.60 -17.73 11.68
CA LEU A 492 0.60 -17.67 12.74
C LEU A 492 0.71 -18.81 13.75
N GLY A 493 1.33 -19.93 13.40
CA GLY A 493 1.55 -21.04 14.34
C GLY A 493 2.32 -20.59 15.59
N GLU A 494 3.30 -19.70 15.42
CA GLU A 494 4.17 -19.21 16.49
C GLU A 494 3.83 -17.78 16.91
N HIS A 495 3.44 -16.94 15.95
CA HIS A 495 3.31 -15.49 16.14
C HIS A 495 1.88 -14.99 16.21
N HIS A 496 0.87 -15.83 16.49
CA HIS A 496 -0.50 -15.36 16.67
C HIS A 496 -0.72 -14.67 18.03
N ARG A 497 -1.79 -13.87 18.12
CA ARG A 497 -2.31 -13.40 19.41
C ARG A 497 -2.74 -14.60 20.25
N ALA A 498 -1.94 -14.94 21.26
CA ALA A 498 -2.17 -16.08 22.15
C ALA A 498 -2.92 -15.68 23.43
N ASP A 499 -3.15 -14.39 23.65
CA ASP A 499 -3.84 -13.86 24.81
C ASP A 499 -5.26 -14.43 24.95
N PHE A 500 -5.90 -14.94 23.87
CA PHE A 500 -7.23 -15.54 24.01
C PHE A 500 -7.72 -16.50 22.90
N ALA A 501 -7.35 -17.78 22.95
CA ALA A 501 -7.82 -18.82 22.01
C ALA A 501 -9.35 -19.06 22.01
N ALA A 502 -10.07 -18.63 23.06
CA ALA A 502 -11.51 -18.88 23.21
C ALA A 502 -12.41 -17.87 22.47
N THR A 503 -11.86 -16.72 22.06
CA THR A 503 -12.60 -15.70 21.30
C THR A 503 -12.31 -15.73 19.81
N ALA A 504 -11.18 -16.31 19.38
CA ALA A 504 -10.80 -16.48 17.97
C ALA A 504 -11.97 -16.97 17.11
N THR A 505 -12.05 -16.50 15.85
CA THR A 505 -13.16 -16.80 14.93
C THR A 505 -13.27 -18.29 14.59
N GLY A 506 -12.26 -19.09 14.95
CA GLY A 506 -12.14 -20.51 14.62
C GLY A 506 -11.75 -20.77 13.18
N ARG A 507 -11.51 -19.71 12.39
CA ARG A 507 -11.01 -19.83 11.01
C ARG A 507 -9.56 -20.33 11.02
N PRO A 508 -9.13 -21.09 10.00
CA PRO A 508 -7.77 -21.62 9.94
C PRO A 508 -6.70 -20.53 9.95
N PHE A 509 -5.52 -20.89 10.47
CA PHE A 509 -4.33 -20.08 10.27
C PHE A 509 -3.85 -20.19 8.83
N GLU A 510 -3.50 -19.05 8.25
CA GLU A 510 -2.80 -18.93 6.97
C GLU A 510 -1.42 -19.62 7.00
N PRO A 511 -0.94 -20.15 5.86
CA PRO A 511 0.42 -20.67 5.77
C PRO A 511 1.46 -19.55 5.87
N CYS A 512 2.63 -19.86 6.45
CA CYS A 512 3.74 -18.92 6.57
C CYS A 512 4.35 -18.60 5.21
N ILE A 513 4.29 -17.32 4.79
CA ILE A 513 4.86 -16.85 3.51
C ILE A 513 6.38 -16.98 3.53
N ARG A 514 7.01 -16.51 4.61
CA ARG A 514 8.47 -16.48 4.76
C ARG A 514 9.08 -17.88 4.74
N ASP A 515 8.42 -18.89 5.28
CA ASP A 515 8.93 -20.27 5.27
C ASP A 515 9.00 -20.86 3.85
N ALA A 516 8.06 -20.47 2.98
CA ALA A 516 8.03 -20.92 1.59
C ALA A 516 9.07 -20.19 0.72
N GLN A 517 9.47 -18.98 1.09
CA GLN A 517 10.47 -18.21 0.35
C GLN A 517 11.85 -18.90 0.34
N PRO A 518 12.46 -19.12 -0.84
CA PRO A 518 13.80 -19.66 -0.95
C PRO A 518 14.87 -18.59 -0.70
N GLY A 519 16.12 -19.03 -0.53
CA GLY A 519 17.26 -18.15 -0.30
C GLY A 519 17.36 -17.62 1.13
N THR A 520 18.44 -16.90 1.38
CA THR A 520 18.78 -16.36 2.70
C THR A 520 18.03 -15.06 3.00
N TYR A 521 17.89 -14.17 2.01
CA TYR A 521 17.32 -12.83 2.20
C TYR A 521 15.89 -12.79 1.65
N LYS A 522 14.92 -12.70 2.55
CA LYS A 522 13.51 -12.89 2.23
C LYS A 522 12.75 -11.58 2.42
N PHE A 523 12.41 -10.95 1.31
CA PHE A 523 11.71 -9.68 1.25
C PHE A 523 10.22 -9.91 1.07
N LEU A 524 9.41 -9.25 1.89
CA LEU A 524 8.00 -9.01 1.61
C LEU A 524 7.85 -7.55 1.20
N ILE A 525 7.13 -7.29 0.12
CA ILE A 525 6.89 -5.95 -0.40
C ILE A 525 5.39 -5.64 -0.26
N GLY A 526 5.04 -4.85 0.75
CA GLY A 526 3.68 -4.37 0.98
C GLY A 526 3.22 -3.38 -0.09
N TYR A 527 1.94 -3.01 -0.05
CA TYR A 527 1.34 -1.98 -0.93
C TYR A 527 1.65 -2.19 -2.42
N THR A 528 1.70 -3.45 -2.86
CA THR A 528 2.15 -3.82 -4.20
C THR A 528 1.29 -4.96 -4.78
N PRO A 529 0.69 -4.79 -5.97
CA PRO A 529 0.60 -3.55 -6.76
C PRO A 529 -0.54 -2.62 -6.32
N ASP A 530 -1.35 -3.04 -5.34
CA ASP A 530 -2.59 -2.37 -4.93
C ASP A 530 -2.62 -2.07 -3.42
N LEU A 531 -3.54 -1.19 -3.00
CA LEU A 531 -4.02 -1.08 -1.62
C LEU A 531 -5.44 -1.66 -1.52
N LEU A 532 -5.57 -2.87 -0.99
CA LEU A 532 -6.87 -3.47 -0.64
C LEU A 532 -7.17 -3.36 0.87
N GLY A 533 -6.48 -2.45 1.55
CA GLY A 533 -6.58 -2.22 2.98
C GLY A 533 -5.77 -3.23 3.81
N TYR A 534 -6.15 -3.40 5.08
CA TYR A 534 -5.47 -4.35 5.95
C TYR A 534 -5.70 -5.80 5.55
N ILE A 535 -4.64 -6.60 5.57
CA ILE A 535 -4.68 -8.04 5.40
C ILE A 535 -4.55 -8.65 6.80
N VAL A 536 -5.69 -8.72 7.48
CA VAL A 536 -5.81 -9.19 8.87
C VAL A 536 -5.93 -10.73 8.88
N PRO A 537 -5.22 -11.45 9.78
CA PRO A 537 -5.34 -12.90 9.90
C PRO A 537 -6.78 -13.38 10.05
N SER A 538 -7.19 -14.44 9.36
CA SER A 538 -8.60 -14.88 9.33
C SER A 538 -9.13 -15.22 10.72
N TYR A 539 -8.30 -15.85 11.55
CA TYR A 539 -8.67 -16.23 12.91
C TYR A 539 -8.96 -15.02 13.82
N ASP A 540 -8.50 -13.83 13.43
CA ASP A 540 -8.59 -12.57 14.18
C ASP A 540 -9.49 -11.51 13.51
N PHE A 541 -10.13 -11.84 12.38
CA PHE A 541 -10.94 -10.89 11.62
C PHE A 541 -12.37 -10.76 12.15
N TYR A 542 -12.75 -9.60 12.71
CA TYR A 542 -14.13 -9.30 13.12
C TYR A 542 -14.70 -8.05 12.43
N ILE A 543 -15.92 -8.15 11.91
CA ILE A 543 -16.67 -7.00 11.37
C ILE A 543 -18.14 -7.04 11.80
N TYR A 544 -18.71 -5.86 12.10
CA TYR A 544 -20.07 -5.73 12.61
C TYR A 544 -21.11 -6.31 11.64
N GLY A 545 -22.04 -7.12 12.15
CA GLY A 545 -23.15 -7.69 11.36
C GLY A 545 -22.93 -9.10 10.80
N LEU A 546 -21.81 -9.77 11.13
CA LEU A 546 -21.63 -11.21 10.88
C LEU A 546 -21.71 -11.98 12.21
N PRO A 547 -22.58 -13.00 12.36
CA PRO A 547 -22.29 -14.09 13.27
C PRO A 547 -21.06 -14.84 12.75
N ALA A 548 -20.34 -15.55 13.62
CA ALA A 548 -19.12 -16.33 13.34
C ALA A 548 -19.32 -17.53 12.36
N VAL A 549 -20.33 -17.49 11.50
CA VAL A 549 -20.74 -18.59 10.63
C VAL A 549 -20.83 -18.09 9.20
N SER A 550 -19.87 -18.53 8.39
CA SER A 550 -19.88 -18.62 6.91
C SER A 550 -20.41 -17.39 6.15
N GLY A 551 -19.46 -16.63 5.58
CA GLY A 551 -19.56 -16.01 4.26
C GLY A 551 -20.91 -15.42 3.83
N VAL A 552 -20.91 -14.10 3.67
CA VAL A 552 -21.89 -13.29 2.94
C VAL A 552 -23.15 -12.91 3.74
N GLY A 553 -23.17 -11.66 4.20
CA GLY A 553 -24.39 -10.99 4.68
C GLY A 553 -24.47 -9.57 4.12
N ILE A 554 -25.60 -9.21 3.50
CA ILE A 554 -25.93 -7.86 3.01
C ILE A 554 -26.32 -6.95 4.22
N GLY A 555 -25.72 -7.18 5.39
CA GLY A 555 -26.14 -6.62 6.67
C GLY A 555 -25.08 -5.79 7.41
N ALA A 556 -23.85 -5.71 6.90
CA ALA A 556 -22.77 -4.93 7.53
C ALA A 556 -22.95 -3.44 7.21
N VAL A 557 -23.94 -2.80 7.82
CA VAL A 557 -24.05 -1.34 7.83
C VAL A 557 -23.35 -0.84 9.09
N VAL A 558 -22.03 -0.72 8.95
CA VAL A 558 -21.08 0.16 9.66
C VAL A 558 -20.93 -0.04 11.18
N GLY A 559 -19.71 -0.42 11.59
CA GLY A 559 -19.24 -0.32 12.96
C GLY A 559 -17.94 -1.06 13.17
N GLU A 560 -17.02 -0.41 13.85
CA GLU A 560 -15.90 -1.06 14.52
C GLU A 560 -16.43 -2.07 15.54
N VAL A 561 -15.85 -3.27 15.59
CA VAL A 561 -16.15 -4.26 16.63
C VAL A 561 -15.24 -3.94 17.82
N THR A 562 -15.82 -3.68 18.99
CA THR A 562 -15.06 -3.62 20.24
C THR A 562 -14.28 -4.92 20.39
N ASP A 563 -12.99 -4.83 20.73
CA ASP A 563 -12.18 -6.02 20.92
C ASP A 563 -12.89 -6.95 21.93
N PRO A 564 -13.12 -8.23 21.60
CA PRO A 564 -13.73 -9.19 22.53
C PRO A 564 -13.03 -9.24 23.89
N ASN A 565 -11.77 -8.79 23.96
CA ASN A 565 -10.93 -8.71 25.14
C ASN A 565 -10.95 -7.33 25.82
N ALA A 566 -11.80 -6.38 25.41
CA ALA A 566 -11.80 -5.01 25.95
C ALA A 566 -11.99 -4.91 27.48
N ASP A 567 -12.66 -5.89 28.07
CA ASP A 567 -12.87 -5.98 29.52
C ASP A 567 -11.77 -6.77 30.26
N LEU A 568 -10.81 -7.36 29.55
CA LEU A 568 -9.72 -8.13 30.13
C LEU A 568 -8.58 -7.23 30.63
N PRO A 569 -7.88 -7.63 31.71
CA PRO A 569 -6.67 -6.93 32.12
C PRO A 569 -5.60 -7.05 31.04
N PRO A 570 -4.77 -6.01 30.85
CA PRO A 570 -3.69 -6.05 29.87
C PRO A 570 -2.62 -7.08 30.20
N ASP A 571 -1.84 -7.46 29.20
CA ASP A 571 -0.63 -8.25 29.37
C ASP A 571 0.25 -7.62 30.46
N PRO A 572 0.71 -8.38 31.48
CA PRO A 572 1.62 -7.87 32.51
C PRO A 572 2.91 -7.24 31.96
N ALA A 573 3.39 -7.66 30.79
CA ALA A 573 4.54 -7.05 30.12
C ALA A 573 4.22 -5.67 29.52
N TYR A 574 2.94 -5.39 29.30
CA TYR A 574 2.41 -4.15 28.72
C TYR A 574 1.24 -3.63 29.57
N PRO A 575 1.47 -3.24 30.84
CA PRO A 575 0.39 -2.99 31.81
C PRO A 575 -0.50 -1.78 31.49
N ASP A 576 -0.05 -0.92 30.58
CA ASP A 576 -0.82 0.23 30.08
C ASP A 576 -1.59 -0.08 28.79
N ALA A 577 -1.46 -1.31 28.25
CA ALA A 577 -2.18 -1.75 27.06
C ALA A 577 -3.70 -1.75 27.28
N ARG A 578 -4.49 -1.55 26.23
CA ARG A 578 -5.96 -1.63 26.26
C ARG A 578 -6.45 -2.27 24.97
N TYR A 579 -7.14 -3.40 25.05
CA TYR A 579 -7.82 -3.97 23.89
C TYR A 579 -9.00 -3.07 23.52
N VAL A 580 -8.86 -2.18 22.54
CA VAL A 580 -9.93 -1.22 22.24
C VAL A 580 -10.86 -1.78 21.18
N HIS A 581 -10.33 -2.18 20.03
CA HIS A 581 -11.14 -2.43 18.86
C HIS A 581 -10.45 -3.13 17.68
N HIS A 582 -11.29 -3.69 16.80
CA HIS A 582 -10.97 -4.27 15.49
C HIS A 582 -11.26 -3.28 14.35
N TYR A 583 -10.50 -2.20 14.27
CA TYR A 583 -10.69 -1.20 13.21
C TYR A 583 -10.06 -1.64 11.87
N GLN A 584 -8.98 -2.41 11.91
CA GLN A 584 -8.26 -2.82 10.70
C GLN A 584 -9.19 -3.57 9.73
N GLU A 585 -10.14 -4.32 10.27
CA GLU A 585 -11.16 -5.05 9.51
C GLU A 585 -12.17 -4.14 8.83
N THR A 586 -12.49 -2.96 9.41
CA THR A 586 -13.37 -1.99 8.74
C THR A 586 -12.69 -1.37 7.52
N ASN A 587 -11.36 -1.28 7.57
CA ASN A 587 -10.49 -0.80 6.51
C ASN A 587 -9.91 -1.95 5.66
N SER A 588 -10.53 -3.12 5.67
CA SER A 588 -10.12 -4.27 4.85
C SER A 588 -11.17 -4.53 3.77
N ALA A 589 -10.75 -4.66 2.51
CA ALA A 589 -11.68 -4.91 1.41
C ALA A 589 -12.39 -6.28 1.54
N SER A 590 -11.74 -7.26 2.19
CA SER A 590 -12.29 -8.60 2.36
C SER A 590 -11.69 -9.36 3.55
N SER A 591 -12.54 -10.11 4.25
CA SER A 591 -12.12 -11.09 5.25
C SER A 591 -11.38 -12.30 4.67
N LEU A 592 -11.32 -12.39 3.33
CA LEU A 592 -10.60 -13.43 2.58
C LEU A 592 -9.25 -12.93 2.04
N LEU A 593 -8.84 -11.68 2.32
CA LEU A 593 -7.55 -11.16 1.86
C LEU A 593 -6.38 -12.01 2.37
N ALA A 594 -6.32 -12.28 3.68
CA ALA A 594 -5.24 -13.06 4.28
C ALA A 594 -5.08 -14.46 3.66
N PRO A 595 -6.12 -15.32 3.58
CA PRO A 595 -5.96 -16.65 3.01
C PRO A 595 -5.72 -16.59 1.49
N ALA A 596 -6.31 -15.62 0.79
CA ALA A 596 -6.07 -15.44 -0.65
C ALA A 596 -4.61 -15.09 -0.95
N VAL A 597 -4.04 -14.11 -0.22
CA VAL A 597 -2.68 -13.62 -0.42
C VAL A 597 -1.66 -14.64 0.06
N ALA A 598 -1.77 -15.13 1.29
CA ALA A 598 -0.81 -16.06 1.87
C ALA A 598 -0.74 -17.38 1.10
N CYS A 599 -1.88 -17.99 0.78
CA CYS A 599 -1.87 -19.23 0.00
C CYS A 599 -1.32 -19.02 -1.41
N THR A 600 -1.67 -17.92 -2.07
CA THR A 600 -1.16 -17.64 -3.42
C THR A 600 0.34 -17.41 -3.40
N ALA A 601 0.86 -16.62 -2.46
CA ALA A 601 2.29 -16.39 -2.29
C ALA A 601 3.06 -17.69 -2.08
N VAL A 602 2.58 -18.56 -1.19
CA VAL A 602 3.21 -19.86 -0.89
C VAL A 602 3.15 -20.82 -2.09
N GLU A 603 2.03 -20.84 -2.83
CA GLU A 603 1.92 -21.61 -4.09
C GLU A 603 2.94 -21.13 -5.15
N LEU A 604 3.18 -19.81 -5.26
CA LEU A 604 4.14 -19.26 -6.23
C LEU A 604 5.58 -19.70 -5.96
N TRP A 605 5.89 -20.05 -4.71
CA TRP A 605 7.17 -20.66 -4.31
C TRP A 605 7.19 -22.19 -4.43
N GLY A 606 6.16 -22.78 -5.05
CA GLY A 606 6.13 -24.22 -5.40
C GLY A 606 5.64 -25.14 -4.29
N VAL A 607 5.07 -24.60 -3.21
CA VAL A 607 4.49 -25.40 -2.12
C VAL A 607 3.06 -25.81 -2.48
N ASP A 608 2.77 -27.11 -2.43
CA ASP A 608 1.42 -27.64 -2.62
C ASP A 608 0.57 -27.43 -1.35
N LEU A 609 -0.46 -26.60 -1.46
CA LEU A 609 -1.39 -26.28 -0.39
C LEU A 609 -2.76 -26.94 -0.54
N THR A 610 -2.94 -27.88 -1.47
CA THR A 610 -4.27 -28.47 -1.75
C THR A 610 -4.94 -29.13 -0.55
N GLY A 611 -4.18 -29.59 0.44
CA GLY A 611 -4.70 -30.12 1.71
C GLY A 611 -4.64 -29.15 2.90
N HIS A 612 -4.24 -27.90 2.68
CA HIS A 612 -4.12 -26.90 3.74
C HIS A 612 -5.50 -26.30 4.07
N PRO A 613 -5.95 -26.25 5.34
CA PRO A 613 -7.31 -25.80 5.67
C PRO A 613 -7.64 -24.36 5.23
N SER A 614 -6.66 -23.44 5.32
CA SER A 614 -6.81 -22.06 4.83
C SER A 614 -6.95 -22.00 3.30
N TYR A 615 -6.32 -22.94 2.58
CA TYR A 615 -6.48 -23.07 1.13
C TYR A 615 -7.86 -23.60 0.76
N GLU A 616 -8.36 -24.59 1.50
CA GLU A 616 -9.73 -25.09 1.34
C GLU A 616 -10.76 -23.99 1.61
N GLU A 617 -10.54 -23.14 2.60
CA GLU A 617 -11.37 -21.96 2.87
C GLU A 617 -11.34 -20.98 1.69
N TRP A 618 -10.14 -20.60 1.23
CA TRP A 618 -9.95 -19.68 0.11
C TRP A 618 -10.63 -20.20 -1.17
N MET A 619 -10.39 -21.46 -1.52
CA MET A 619 -10.96 -22.08 -2.71
C MET A 619 -12.46 -22.37 -2.55
N GLY A 620 -12.93 -22.70 -1.35
CA GLY A 620 -14.33 -22.93 -1.02
C GLY A 620 -15.18 -21.67 -1.07
N ALA A 621 -14.60 -20.51 -0.79
CA ALA A 621 -15.28 -19.21 -0.90
C ALA A 621 -15.74 -18.89 -2.34
N LYS A 622 -15.07 -19.46 -3.37
CA LYS A 622 -15.46 -19.30 -4.78
C LYS A 622 -16.85 -19.87 -5.09
N THR A 623 -17.28 -20.89 -4.35
CA THR A 623 -18.59 -21.52 -4.50
C THR A 623 -19.75 -20.74 -3.84
N ALA A 624 -19.47 -19.80 -2.93
CA ALA A 624 -20.50 -19.03 -2.22
C ALA A 624 -21.05 -17.84 -3.04
N LEU A 625 -20.36 -17.40 -4.09
CA LEU A 625 -20.76 -16.24 -4.91
C LEU A 625 -21.91 -16.53 -5.89
N LEU A 626 -22.22 -17.81 -6.16
CA LEU A 626 -23.34 -18.20 -7.03
C LEU A 626 -24.71 -18.17 -6.34
N LEU A 627 -24.76 -17.90 -5.03
CA LEU A 627 -25.98 -17.95 -4.22
C LEU A 627 -26.53 -16.57 -3.81
N LEU A 628 -25.87 -15.49 -4.22
CA LEU A 628 -26.43 -14.15 -4.07
C LEU A 628 -27.51 -13.92 -5.14
N PRO A 629 -28.79 -13.72 -4.78
CA PRO A 629 -29.79 -13.38 -5.78
C PRO A 629 -29.45 -12.02 -6.38
N ASN A 630 -29.44 -11.94 -7.72
CA ASN A 630 -29.52 -10.66 -8.42
C ASN A 630 -30.79 -9.93 -7.95
N PRO A 631 -30.71 -8.81 -7.20
CA PRO A 631 -31.89 -8.09 -6.73
C PRO A 631 -32.70 -7.48 -7.90
N PHE A 632 -32.15 -7.51 -9.11
CA PHE A 632 -32.75 -7.03 -10.35
C PHE A 632 -33.23 -8.15 -11.27
N ARG A 633 -33.44 -9.38 -10.79
CA ARG A 633 -34.01 -10.47 -11.62
C ARG A 633 -35.36 -10.12 -12.27
N ASN A 634 -36.06 -9.10 -11.74
CA ASN A 634 -37.30 -8.56 -12.30
C ASN A 634 -37.12 -7.30 -13.16
N LEU A 635 -35.90 -6.76 -13.29
CA LEU A 635 -35.57 -5.75 -14.28
C LEU A 635 -35.27 -6.49 -15.60
N ARG A 636 -36.17 -6.37 -16.57
CA ARG A 636 -35.87 -6.78 -17.95
C ARG A 636 -34.78 -5.86 -18.49
N LEU A 637 -33.53 -6.24 -18.29
CA LEU A 637 -32.43 -5.76 -19.13
C LEU A 637 -32.41 -6.68 -20.34
N ASP A 638 -32.74 -6.12 -21.51
CA ASP A 638 -32.61 -6.80 -22.79
C ASP A 638 -31.12 -7.08 -23.01
N LEU A 639 -30.70 -8.33 -22.83
CA LEU A 639 -29.31 -8.79 -22.97
C LEU A 639 -29.04 -9.42 -24.34
N ASP A 640 -29.89 -9.13 -25.34
CA ASP A 640 -29.82 -9.74 -26.66
C ASP A 640 -28.58 -9.33 -27.50
N GLU A 641 -27.72 -8.42 -27.01
CA GLU A 641 -26.49 -7.99 -27.71
C GLU A 641 -25.16 -8.46 -27.09
N LEU A 642 -25.14 -9.42 -26.16
CA LEU A 642 -23.88 -9.91 -25.53
C LEU A 642 -23.34 -11.24 -26.08
N TRP A 643 -23.63 -11.55 -27.34
CA TRP A 643 -22.88 -12.55 -28.10
C TRP A 643 -21.93 -11.86 -29.07
N VAL A 644 -20.73 -11.53 -28.58
CA VAL A 644 -19.57 -11.37 -29.44
C VAL A 644 -18.57 -12.44 -29.00
N GLU A 645 -18.49 -13.49 -29.80
CA GLU A 645 -17.35 -14.41 -29.82
C GLU A 645 -16.09 -13.60 -30.10
N HIS A 646 -15.06 -13.73 -29.27
CA HIS A 646 -13.70 -13.83 -29.78
C HIS A 646 -12.80 -14.61 -28.80
N GLN A 647 -11.88 -15.33 -29.43
CA GLN A 647 -11.12 -16.50 -28.99
C GLN A 647 -10.05 -16.21 -27.95
#